data_AF-A0A0R0MHG4-F1
#
_entry.id   AF-A0A0R0MHG4-F1
#
_cell.length_a   1.000
_cell.length_b   1.000
_cell.length_c   1.000
_cell.angle_alpha   90.00
_cell.angle_beta   90.00
_cell.angle_gamma   90.00
#
_symmetry.space_group_name_H-M   'P 1'
#
loop_
_entity.id
_entity.type
_entity.pdbx_description
1 polymer ?
#
loop_
_entity_poly.entity_id
_entity_poly.type
_entity_poly.pdbx_seq_one_letter_code
_entity_poly.pdbx_strand_id
1 'polypeptide(L)'
;MAKWLLAGCLCLLPATGAWAAVTYVSSSVGSLSNSSVSSVQINNPTGLVAGDLMVAFLAQNNPGSPIVSSATGWTNVLSRTHADGSTVGTSVYYRFATAADISNGSFTFSFTSSRRSAGAILAFRGVDTVTPINASGSQGNNASTSLTAPSITTVDNNAMLVSLYGFVQGSNSATPPAGMTEAFDAATGAGPNGVTIEGAYAVQAAVGATGTRVATAAASSVNIGVLLALSPAATTLAEYRFDELAWGGTAGEVLDSSGNGYNATGFAGATTTVGSPAYTSGSQNTCRYGYFDHVGVTHSYVQLPASLPKMDGSYSVAAWIRSPSPGAQQQRIFANDDNNDGWGLSLADGTTGGIRLFNRNINFTSTSGAGAGSGGLILQTPNNVIAANTWYYVAATVNAVTRQARIYVYDTAGSQRALTTGTYTGAWCASGTCTGATAIGGETSASSEGQQAGFHFLGHIDEPRIYQGALTQAMIQSLLTTVRTCPVGAPDHLQVEYPGDGLTCTPSAVTVKACANADCSLLYTGGGVSGTLSPGGASFAIGIAGFTTSTVSSTTSPATLSATYTPATPNGLTCLNTVTNSTSCGMNFNNAGFLFAAAADGIEATIPTQVAGTASGTYYLRAVRTGTTTRACEAALTGTQSVNLGYQCNNPTTCSGSNLMSVNGGAPTVIARNDDGVLSNSIGVNLTFDINGNAPLTLTYGDVGQVTLLANKTVGGAPLTGATNPFVVKPGGFVVSDIKQTASPQLANPAAGGAAGARFVMAGESFTATVTVTTSGGVATPNYGRETQPEGVNLATALVLPAGGSNATLTNGVIGGSSFTSGVATVTNLSWGEVGIMTLTPRVGDGDYLGAGDVAGTTTGNVGRFYPAKFAISAASLTPACAPGAPATSFTYFGEDGFTTAFTLTAQNLTGGTTSNYRDAFAKLDLALYGSYGFSAATLPAGSSLSGSATAPSGSWTNGEATVAAKHQISRPTDLTAPTSAALTAAPNDGEVPVASPAMALGSTTLRYGRLQLLNAYGSELLDLPLTLRAQYWNGSAWGMNSDDSCTAISAPTSGSGLTFYPEVATGAPGNHLSAAETTATVNVTGKLASGDAGLRFSKPGSGNSGYVDISIPLAARPWLQFPWGISVVNPTGLNPTGRATFGIYRSRLIYSRENY
;
A
#
# COMPACT_ATOMS: atom_id res chain seq x y z
N MET A 1 5.58 -3.40 56.51
CA MET A 1 7.03 -3.38 56.18
C MET A 1 7.41 -4.83 55.87
N ALA A 2 8.02 -5.27 54.78
CA ALA A 2 8.54 -4.75 53.52
C ALA A 2 8.57 -6.02 52.60
N LYS A 3 8.02 -6.02 51.38
CA LYS A 3 8.61 -5.55 50.10
C LYS A 3 9.77 -6.44 49.57
N TRP A 4 9.64 -6.83 48.28
CA TRP A 4 10.62 -7.42 47.33
C TRP A 4 10.76 -8.96 47.37
N LEU A 5 10.81 -9.74 46.28
CA LEU A 5 11.06 -9.50 44.85
C LEU A 5 10.68 -10.79 44.06
N LEU A 6 9.83 -10.73 43.04
CA LEU A 6 9.81 -11.69 41.92
C LEU A 6 9.05 -11.06 40.74
N ALA A 7 9.83 -10.42 39.89
CA ALA A 7 9.40 -9.92 38.59
C ALA A 7 9.23 -11.11 37.65
N GLY A 8 7.98 -11.49 37.40
CA GLY A 8 7.59 -12.41 36.33
C GLY A 8 7.43 -11.63 35.03
N CYS A 9 8.19 -12.05 34.02
CA CYS A 9 8.21 -11.50 32.67
C CYS A 9 6.80 -11.50 32.06
N LEU A 10 6.16 -10.33 32.02
CA LEU A 10 4.92 -10.12 31.28
C LEU A 10 5.28 -10.09 29.80
N CYS A 11 5.02 -11.18 29.08
CA CYS A 11 5.00 -11.18 27.62
C CYS A 11 4.02 -10.09 27.17
N LEU A 12 4.56 -8.96 26.70
CA LEU A 12 3.85 -7.99 25.88
C LEU A 12 3.54 -8.66 24.53
N LEU A 13 2.42 -9.39 24.50
CA LEU A 13 1.66 -9.57 23.27
C LEU A 13 1.25 -8.16 22.81
N PRO A 14 1.47 -7.76 21.55
CA PRO A 14 0.83 -6.56 21.05
C PRO A 14 -0.69 -6.78 21.14
N ALA A 15 -1.37 -5.97 21.92
CA ALA A 15 -2.82 -5.86 21.84
C ALA A 15 -3.18 -5.30 20.46
N THR A 16 -3.38 -6.18 19.49
CA THR A 16 -4.03 -5.84 18.22
C THR A 16 -5.53 -5.92 18.43
N GLY A 17 -6.24 -4.81 18.15
CA GLY A 17 -7.71 -4.79 18.13
C GLY A 17 -8.36 -3.61 18.86
N ALA A 18 -7.77 -2.41 18.83
CA ALA A 18 -8.55 -1.20 19.07
C ALA A 18 -8.97 -0.65 17.71
N TRP A 19 -10.28 -0.71 17.44
CA TRP A 19 -11.06 0.09 16.50
C TRP A 19 -10.26 1.28 15.97
N ALA A 20 -9.81 1.23 14.71
CA ALA A 20 -9.07 2.36 14.14
C ALA A 20 -10.04 3.50 13.82
N ALA A 21 -10.55 4.16 14.86
CA ALA A 21 -11.28 5.41 14.77
C ALA A 21 -10.38 6.47 14.11
N VAL A 22 -10.99 7.53 13.57
CA VAL A 22 -10.21 8.66 13.05
C VAL A 22 -9.32 9.20 14.18
N THR A 23 -8.02 9.28 13.95
CA THR A 23 -7.06 9.80 14.93
C THR A 23 -6.45 11.11 14.44
N TYR A 24 -6.35 12.11 15.32
CA TYR A 24 -5.58 13.32 15.06
C TYR A 24 -4.08 13.00 15.05
N VAL A 25 -3.36 13.49 14.04
CA VAL A 25 -1.92 13.31 13.86
C VAL A 25 -1.17 14.50 14.44
N SER A 26 -1.39 15.69 13.88
CA SER A 26 -0.82 16.97 14.33
C SER A 26 -1.43 18.13 13.52
N SER A 27 -1.03 19.35 13.81
CA SER A 27 -1.34 20.54 12.99
C SER A 27 -0.14 21.44 12.80
N SER A 28 -0.23 22.30 11.79
CA SER A 28 0.77 23.29 11.44
C SER A 28 0.07 24.61 11.13
N VAL A 29 0.65 25.72 11.61
CA VAL A 29 0.15 27.08 11.38
C VAL A 29 1.05 27.77 10.37
N GLY A 30 0.47 28.48 9.42
CA GLY A 30 1.19 29.22 8.40
C GLY A 30 1.91 30.45 8.92
N SER A 31 2.71 31.07 8.06
CA SER A 31 3.41 32.32 8.40
C SER A 31 2.43 33.42 8.80
N LEU A 32 2.48 33.81 10.07
CA LEU A 32 1.67 34.88 10.64
C LEU A 32 2.36 36.23 10.40
N SER A 33 1.66 37.18 9.77
CA SER A 33 2.19 38.51 9.48
C SER A 33 1.27 39.60 10.02
N ASN A 34 1.85 40.60 10.68
CA ASN A 34 1.10 41.79 11.11
C ASN A 34 0.74 42.74 9.94
N SER A 35 1.26 42.45 8.75
CA SER A 35 1.07 43.20 7.51
C SER A 35 0.09 42.49 6.57
N SER A 36 -0.45 43.23 5.60
CA SER A 36 -1.34 42.63 4.58
C SER A 36 -0.55 41.71 3.65
N VAL A 37 -1.07 40.51 3.42
CA VAL A 37 -0.50 39.48 2.54
C VAL A 37 -1.52 39.02 1.51
N SER A 38 -1.04 38.64 0.32
CA SER A 38 -1.88 38.04 -0.73
C SER A 38 -1.87 36.52 -0.72
N SER A 39 -1.06 35.89 0.14
CA SER A 39 -1.01 34.43 0.32
C SER A 39 -0.47 34.07 1.71
N VAL A 40 -0.76 32.85 2.16
CA VAL A 40 -0.16 32.24 3.35
C VAL A 40 0.42 30.88 2.95
N GLN A 41 1.66 30.63 3.38
CA GLN A 41 2.31 29.33 3.24
C GLN A 41 2.23 28.59 4.58
N ILE A 42 1.78 27.34 4.56
CA ILE A 42 1.56 26.50 5.74
C ILE A 42 2.38 25.22 5.55
N ASN A 43 3.28 24.92 6.48
CA ASN A 43 4.07 23.68 6.44
C ASN A 43 3.18 22.46 6.65
N ASN A 44 3.64 21.29 6.22
CA ASN A 44 2.97 20.04 6.53
C ASN A 44 2.95 19.79 8.05
N PRO A 45 1.83 19.28 8.60
CA PRO A 45 1.82 18.78 9.97
C PRO A 45 2.88 17.69 10.20
N THR A 46 3.50 17.67 11.37
CA THR A 46 4.53 16.67 11.71
C THR A 46 3.96 15.26 11.77
N GLY A 47 4.65 14.26 11.21
CA GLY A 47 4.20 12.86 11.22
C GLY A 47 3.11 12.54 10.18
N LEU A 48 2.89 13.44 9.23
CA LEU A 48 2.02 13.23 8.07
C LEU A 48 2.55 12.05 7.20
N VAL A 49 1.67 11.11 6.87
CA VAL A 49 1.97 10.00 5.94
C VAL A 49 0.95 9.95 4.80
N ALA A 50 1.26 9.18 3.76
CA ALA A 50 0.37 9.07 2.62
C ALA A 50 -0.95 8.38 3.04
N GLY A 51 -2.08 8.94 2.63
CA GLY A 51 -3.42 8.49 3.03
C GLY A 51 -4.02 9.23 4.23
N ASP A 52 -3.27 10.08 4.94
CA ASP A 52 -3.83 10.96 5.97
C ASP A 52 -4.70 12.05 5.32
N LEU A 53 -5.86 12.37 5.92
CA LEU A 53 -6.66 13.54 5.53
C LEU A 53 -6.06 14.80 6.14
N MET A 54 -5.71 15.77 5.30
CA MET A 54 -5.40 17.12 5.72
C MET A 54 -6.63 18.02 5.60
N VAL A 55 -6.85 18.86 6.61
CA VAL A 55 -7.90 19.89 6.65
C VAL A 55 -7.23 21.25 6.78
N ALA A 56 -7.35 22.10 5.75
CA ALA A 56 -6.85 23.46 5.76
C ALA A 56 -7.93 24.45 6.20
N PHE A 57 -7.62 25.30 7.17
CA PHE A 57 -8.47 26.40 7.63
C PHE A 57 -7.78 27.73 7.37
N LEU A 58 -8.44 28.61 6.63
CA LEU A 58 -7.91 29.91 6.23
C LEU A 58 -8.85 31.00 6.72
N ALA A 59 -8.32 32.08 7.30
CA ALA A 59 -9.09 33.23 7.76
C ALA A 59 -8.45 34.54 7.32
N GLN A 60 -9.26 35.54 6.95
CA GLN A 60 -8.81 36.85 6.49
C GLN A 60 -9.75 37.96 6.99
N ASN A 61 -9.20 39.13 7.35
CA ASN A 61 -10.01 40.31 7.67
C ASN A 61 -10.37 41.11 6.42
N ASN A 62 -11.56 41.72 6.35
CA ASN A 62 -11.98 42.49 5.17
C ASN A 62 -11.75 41.72 3.86
N PRO A 63 -12.24 40.47 3.78
CA PRO A 63 -11.93 39.57 2.69
C PRO A 63 -12.59 40.02 1.37
N GLY A 64 -11.94 39.70 0.25
CA GLY A 64 -12.57 39.72 -1.07
C GLY A 64 -13.59 38.59 -1.25
N SER A 65 -14.32 38.62 -2.36
CA SER A 65 -15.23 37.54 -2.77
C SER A 65 -14.84 36.99 -4.15
N PRO A 66 -14.48 35.69 -4.27
CA PRO A 66 -14.29 34.72 -3.19
C PRO A 66 -13.09 35.08 -2.29
N ILE A 67 -13.01 34.51 -1.08
CA ILE A 67 -11.93 34.82 -0.11
C ILE A 67 -10.56 34.36 -0.64
N VAL A 68 -10.51 33.10 -1.07
CA VAL A 68 -9.32 32.42 -1.61
C VAL A 68 -9.40 32.40 -3.13
N SER A 69 -8.35 32.87 -3.80
CA SER A 69 -8.25 32.91 -5.26
C SER A 69 -7.62 31.65 -5.85
N SER A 70 -6.82 30.91 -5.06
CA SER A 70 -6.25 29.63 -5.47
C SER A 70 -5.95 28.71 -4.28
N ALA A 71 -6.36 27.44 -4.41
CA ALA A 71 -6.09 26.34 -3.50
C ALA A 71 -5.89 25.04 -4.30
N THR A 72 -4.89 25.02 -5.19
CA THR A 72 -4.67 23.95 -6.17
C THR A 72 -4.63 22.56 -5.51
N GLY A 73 -5.50 21.65 -5.99
CA GLY A 73 -5.54 20.27 -5.54
C GLY A 73 -6.25 20.05 -4.19
N TRP A 74 -6.82 21.10 -3.59
CA TRP A 74 -7.64 21.01 -2.39
C TRP A 74 -9.12 21.08 -2.74
N THR A 75 -9.95 20.28 -2.06
CA THR A 75 -11.40 20.31 -2.22
C THR A 75 -12.01 21.27 -1.21
N ASN A 76 -12.78 22.27 -1.66
CA ASN A 76 -13.45 23.20 -0.75
C ASN A 76 -14.60 22.49 -0.01
N VAL A 77 -14.63 22.60 1.31
CA VAL A 77 -15.74 22.13 2.14
C VAL A 77 -16.80 23.22 2.26
N LEU A 78 -16.38 24.39 2.74
CA LEU A 78 -17.22 25.57 2.88
C LEU A 78 -16.39 26.84 2.95
N SER A 79 -17.01 27.97 2.64
CA SER A 79 -16.46 29.31 2.85
C SER A 79 -17.56 30.23 3.38
N ARG A 80 -17.21 31.16 4.26
CA ARG A 80 -18.16 32.13 4.84
C ARG A 80 -17.50 33.49 5.03
N THR A 81 -18.23 34.54 4.67
CA THR A 81 -17.96 35.91 5.11
C THR A 81 -18.99 36.29 6.17
N HIS A 82 -18.60 37.11 7.15
CA HIS A 82 -19.52 37.60 8.17
C HIS A 82 -20.71 38.36 7.53
N ALA A 83 -21.85 38.43 8.23
CA ALA A 83 -23.10 38.98 7.69
C ALA A 83 -23.02 40.46 7.31
N ASP A 84 -22.11 41.22 7.92
CA ASP A 84 -21.79 42.60 7.53
C ASP A 84 -21.01 42.71 6.20
N GLY A 85 -20.61 41.59 5.62
CA GLY A 85 -19.94 41.50 4.33
C GLY A 85 -18.46 41.87 4.34
N SER A 86 -17.90 42.32 5.47
CA SER A 86 -16.53 42.84 5.50
C SER A 86 -15.71 42.42 6.71
N THR A 87 -16.24 42.10 7.88
CA THR A 87 -15.36 42.08 9.06
C THR A 87 -14.35 40.92 9.07
N VAL A 88 -14.81 39.69 8.84
CA VAL A 88 -13.96 38.48 8.77
C VAL A 88 -14.53 37.49 7.75
N GLY A 89 -13.65 36.72 7.11
CA GLY A 89 -14.04 35.57 6.32
C GLY A 89 -13.16 34.37 6.59
N THR A 90 -13.74 33.17 6.45
CA THR A 90 -13.07 31.89 6.63
C THR A 90 -13.36 30.93 5.47
N SER A 91 -12.36 30.12 5.09
CA SER A 91 -12.50 29.03 4.12
C SER A 91 -11.88 27.75 4.66
N VAL A 92 -12.55 26.62 4.42
CA VAL A 92 -12.11 25.29 4.82
C VAL A 92 -11.95 24.41 3.59
N TYR A 93 -10.84 23.68 3.52
CA TYR A 93 -10.56 22.72 2.46
C TYR A 93 -10.06 21.39 3.03
N TYR A 94 -10.16 20.33 2.26
CA TYR A 94 -9.49 19.07 2.57
C TYR A 94 -8.70 18.51 1.38
N ARG A 95 -7.73 17.65 1.69
CA ARG A 95 -6.94 16.89 0.72
C ARG A 95 -6.36 15.66 1.40
N PHE A 96 -6.36 14.52 0.72
CA PHE A 96 -5.61 13.35 1.20
C PHE A 96 -4.14 13.49 0.84
N ALA A 97 -3.26 13.32 1.82
CA ALA A 97 -1.83 13.41 1.63
C ALA A 97 -1.34 12.30 0.70
N THR A 98 -0.65 12.70 -0.35
CA THR A 98 0.10 11.81 -1.24
C THR A 98 1.58 11.80 -0.87
N ALA A 99 2.36 10.89 -1.45
CA ALA A 99 3.83 10.94 -1.28
C ALA A 99 4.43 12.28 -1.74
N ALA A 100 3.84 12.90 -2.78
CA ALA A 100 4.25 14.22 -3.29
C ALA A 100 3.88 15.37 -2.33
N ASP A 101 2.75 15.28 -1.63
CA ASP A 101 2.36 16.27 -0.63
C ASP A 101 3.34 16.29 0.54
N ILE A 102 3.78 15.12 0.99
CA ILE A 102 4.76 14.96 2.08
C ILE A 102 6.10 15.56 1.69
N SER A 103 6.56 15.33 0.46
CA SER A 103 7.84 15.86 -0.04
C SER A 103 7.80 17.37 -0.33
N ASN A 104 6.65 17.91 -0.76
CA ASN A 104 6.44 19.35 -0.98
C ASN A 104 6.65 20.16 0.33
N GLY A 105 6.41 19.55 1.49
CA GLY A 105 6.73 20.10 2.80
C GLY A 105 5.85 21.27 3.26
N SER A 106 5.16 21.96 2.35
CA SER A 106 4.24 23.06 2.65
C SER A 106 3.25 23.32 1.52
N PHE A 107 2.17 24.05 1.83
CA PHE A 107 1.14 24.48 0.87
C PHE A 107 0.96 25.98 0.91
N THR A 108 0.79 26.60 -0.25
CA THR A 108 0.51 28.03 -0.39
C THR A 108 -0.93 28.24 -0.81
N PHE A 109 -1.66 29.02 -0.01
CA PHE A 109 -3.04 29.45 -0.30
C PHE A 109 -3.04 30.93 -0.67
N SER A 110 -3.59 31.28 -1.83
CA SER A 110 -3.64 32.67 -2.31
C SER A 110 -5.00 33.28 -2.06
N PHE A 111 -5.03 34.54 -1.63
CA PHE A 111 -6.24 35.31 -1.37
C PHE A 111 -6.58 36.23 -2.55
N THR A 112 -7.86 36.59 -2.69
CA THR A 112 -8.32 37.51 -3.76
C THR A 112 -7.93 38.96 -3.48
N SER A 113 -7.71 39.31 -2.21
CA SER A 113 -7.28 40.65 -1.78
C SER A 113 -6.12 40.55 -0.79
N SER A 114 -5.19 41.51 -0.86
CA SER A 114 -4.10 41.62 0.12
C SER A 114 -4.60 42.20 1.44
N ARG A 115 -4.67 41.38 2.48
CA ARG A 115 -5.20 41.71 3.83
C ARG A 115 -4.46 40.90 4.90
N ARG A 116 -4.77 41.12 6.19
CA ARG A 116 -4.20 40.27 7.26
C ARG A 116 -4.91 38.93 7.22
N SER A 117 -4.11 37.88 7.08
CA SER A 117 -4.59 36.51 6.94
C SER A 117 -3.84 35.58 7.87
N ALA A 118 -4.51 34.52 8.30
CA ALA A 118 -3.93 33.39 9.02
C ALA A 118 -4.43 32.09 8.38
N GLY A 119 -3.68 31.01 8.56
CA GLY A 119 -4.14 29.69 8.14
C GLY A 119 -3.44 28.58 8.90
N ALA A 120 -4.09 27.42 8.98
CA ALA A 120 -3.56 26.21 9.57
C ALA A 120 -3.96 24.98 8.77
N ILE A 121 -3.16 23.91 8.85
CA ILE A 121 -3.50 22.57 8.35
C ILE A 121 -3.51 21.61 9.53
N LEU A 122 -4.59 20.83 9.69
CA LEU A 122 -4.68 19.71 10.62
C LEU A 122 -4.59 18.40 9.84
N ALA A 123 -3.92 17.38 10.37
CA ALA A 123 -3.84 16.05 9.76
C ALA A 123 -4.56 15.00 10.62
N PHE A 124 -5.30 14.11 9.96
CA PHE A 124 -6.06 13.02 10.56
C PHE A 124 -5.81 11.71 9.81
N ARG A 125 -5.79 10.59 10.53
CA ARG A 125 -5.60 9.25 9.98
C ARG A 125 -6.85 8.40 10.18
N GLY A 126 -7.09 7.46 9.28
CA GLY A 126 -8.25 6.55 9.37
C GLY A 126 -9.57 7.20 8.88
N VAL A 127 -9.49 8.22 8.03
CA VAL A 127 -10.66 8.88 7.43
C VAL A 127 -11.08 8.17 6.14
N ASP A 128 -12.38 8.08 5.89
CA ASP A 128 -12.95 7.52 4.66
C ASP A 128 -12.47 8.31 3.42
N THR A 129 -11.83 7.60 2.49
CA THR A 129 -11.23 8.21 1.29
C THR A 129 -12.23 8.53 0.18
N VAL A 130 -13.45 8.01 0.26
CA VAL A 130 -14.53 8.24 -0.70
C VAL A 130 -15.45 9.36 -0.20
N THR A 131 -15.82 9.33 1.08
CA THR A 131 -16.74 10.29 1.71
C THR A 131 -16.16 10.88 3.01
N PRO A 132 -15.08 11.70 2.92
CA PRO A 132 -14.31 12.14 4.08
C PRO A 132 -15.05 13.10 5.02
N ILE A 133 -16.02 13.86 4.50
CA ILE A 133 -16.80 14.83 5.29
C ILE A 133 -18.18 14.25 5.57
N ASN A 134 -18.43 13.90 6.83
CA ASN A 134 -19.71 13.38 7.30
C ASN A 134 -20.78 14.49 7.36
N ALA A 135 -20.41 15.62 7.96
CA ALA A 135 -21.25 16.81 8.03
C ALA A 135 -20.37 18.06 8.21
N SER A 136 -20.88 19.23 7.81
CA SER A 136 -20.21 20.50 8.04
C SER A 136 -21.19 21.64 8.22
N GLY A 137 -20.80 22.66 8.97
CA GLY A 137 -21.62 23.84 9.22
C GLY A 137 -20.77 25.03 9.63
N SER A 138 -21.25 26.24 9.36
CA SER A 138 -20.61 27.47 9.80
C SER A 138 -21.64 28.44 10.38
N GLN A 139 -21.19 29.38 11.20
CA GLN A 139 -22.00 30.44 11.79
C GLN A 139 -21.17 31.72 11.92
N GLY A 140 -21.71 32.84 11.45
CA GLY A 140 -21.17 34.17 11.74
C GLY A 140 -21.83 34.70 13.01
N ASN A 141 -21.03 35.27 13.90
CA ASN A 141 -21.48 35.75 15.20
C ASN A 141 -21.14 37.24 15.36
N ASN A 142 -22.08 37.97 15.94
CA ASN A 142 -21.87 39.34 16.42
C ASN A 142 -20.74 39.38 17.46
N ALA A 143 -20.24 40.59 17.74
CA ALA A 143 -19.15 40.78 18.68
C ALA A 143 -19.46 40.21 20.08
N SER A 144 -18.69 39.18 20.46
CA SER A 144 -18.81 38.48 21.74
C SER A 144 -17.47 37.83 22.10
N THR A 145 -17.28 37.45 23.37
CA THR A 145 -16.20 36.54 23.78
C THR A 145 -16.54 35.08 23.52
N SER A 146 -17.81 34.75 23.25
CA SER A 146 -18.25 33.39 22.90
C SER A 146 -18.24 33.19 21.39
N LEU A 147 -17.29 32.40 20.89
CA LEU A 147 -17.17 32.04 19.48
C LEU A 147 -17.98 30.77 19.24
N THR A 148 -19.11 30.87 18.53
CA THR A 148 -20.04 29.73 18.39
C THR A 148 -19.95 29.12 17.00
N ALA A 149 -19.64 27.82 16.93
CA ALA A 149 -19.84 26.99 15.76
C ALA A 149 -21.20 26.27 15.88
N PRO A 150 -21.95 26.15 14.77
CA PRO A 150 -23.31 25.63 14.82
C PRO A 150 -23.32 24.15 15.16
N SER A 151 -24.46 23.64 15.64
CA SER A 151 -24.67 22.20 15.71
C SER A 151 -24.76 21.63 14.29
N ILE A 152 -24.05 20.53 14.04
CA ILE A 152 -24.23 19.67 12.86
C ILE A 152 -24.81 18.33 13.32
N THR A 153 -25.28 17.52 12.38
CA THR A 153 -25.82 16.19 12.68
C THR A 153 -24.94 15.17 11.99
N THR A 154 -24.28 14.31 12.76
CA THR A 154 -23.48 13.22 12.20
C THR A 154 -24.36 12.03 11.84
N VAL A 155 -23.95 11.32 10.79
CA VAL A 155 -24.64 10.11 10.31
C VAL A 155 -23.77 8.86 10.37
N ASP A 156 -22.52 8.98 10.82
CA ASP A 156 -21.65 7.84 11.15
C ASP A 156 -21.26 7.89 12.63
N ASN A 157 -21.20 6.71 13.25
CA ASN A 157 -20.62 6.53 14.57
C ASN A 157 -19.11 6.79 14.52
N ASN A 158 -18.53 7.24 15.64
CA ASN A 158 -17.11 7.55 15.78
C ASN A 158 -16.56 8.61 14.79
N ALA A 159 -17.42 9.53 14.33
CA ALA A 159 -16.98 10.65 13.49
C ALA A 159 -16.05 11.60 14.29
N MET A 160 -15.00 12.13 13.64
CA MET A 160 -14.11 13.11 14.28
C MET A 160 -14.66 14.52 14.08
N LEU A 161 -15.06 15.17 15.16
CA LEU A 161 -15.43 16.57 15.17
C LEU A 161 -14.18 17.45 15.10
N VAL A 162 -14.23 18.48 14.25
CA VAL A 162 -13.19 19.51 14.13
C VAL A 162 -13.86 20.88 14.19
N SER A 163 -13.68 21.62 15.28
CA SER A 163 -14.16 22.99 15.42
C SER A 163 -13.06 23.97 15.05
N LEU A 164 -13.39 24.98 14.25
CA LEU A 164 -12.45 25.97 13.72
C LEU A 164 -13.06 27.36 13.84
N TYR A 165 -12.31 28.34 14.32
CA TYR A 165 -12.82 29.70 14.58
C TYR A 165 -11.88 30.75 14.04
N GLY A 166 -12.42 31.80 13.43
CA GLY A 166 -11.67 32.97 12.96
C GLY A 166 -12.31 34.27 13.44
N PHE A 167 -11.52 35.20 13.99
CA PHE A 167 -12.03 36.47 14.54
C PHE A 167 -11.01 37.62 14.45
N VAL A 168 -11.50 38.87 14.46
CA VAL A 168 -10.72 40.09 14.14
C VAL A 168 -10.11 40.75 15.38
N GLN A 169 -9.28 39.99 16.11
CA GLN A 169 -8.45 40.48 17.23
C GLN A 169 -7.11 39.77 17.22
N GLY A 170 -6.26 40.07 16.23
CA GLY A 170 -5.02 39.36 15.96
C GLY A 170 -3.91 39.50 17.02
N SER A 171 -4.21 39.91 18.26
CA SER A 171 -3.28 39.86 19.40
C SER A 171 -3.85 39.10 20.59
N ASN A 172 -4.99 38.44 20.42
CA ASN A 172 -5.68 37.68 21.45
C ASN A 172 -5.63 36.18 21.16
N SER A 173 -5.85 35.38 22.21
CA SER A 173 -6.05 33.93 22.19
C SER A 173 -7.52 33.56 22.32
N ALA A 174 -7.83 32.28 22.10
CA ALA A 174 -9.11 31.67 22.42
C ALA A 174 -8.91 30.30 23.09
N THR A 175 -9.71 30.02 24.12
CA THR A 175 -9.76 28.69 24.75
C THR A 175 -10.70 27.77 23.97
N PRO A 176 -10.33 26.51 23.70
CA PRO A 176 -11.14 25.59 22.92
C PRO A 176 -12.49 25.28 23.60
N PRO A 177 -13.48 24.76 22.86
CA PRO A 177 -14.74 24.32 23.43
C PRO A 177 -14.57 23.24 24.49
N ALA A 178 -15.43 23.27 25.53
CA ALA A 178 -15.44 22.24 26.57
C ALA A 178 -15.61 20.83 25.96
N GLY A 179 -14.75 19.90 26.40
CA GLY A 179 -14.74 18.51 25.92
C GLY A 179 -14.02 18.28 24.59
N MET A 180 -13.38 19.31 24.02
CA MET A 180 -12.51 19.18 22.84
C MET A 180 -11.05 19.46 23.19
N THR A 181 -10.14 18.84 22.45
CA THR A 181 -8.68 19.02 22.57
C THR A 181 -8.22 20.07 21.57
N GLU A 182 -7.47 21.06 22.04
CA GLU A 182 -6.89 22.10 21.19
C GLU A 182 -5.84 21.50 20.24
N ALA A 183 -5.91 21.88 18.96
CA ALA A 183 -4.91 21.59 17.95
C ALA A 183 -3.98 22.79 17.71
N PHE A 184 -4.55 24.01 17.65
CA PHE A 184 -3.78 25.25 17.52
C PHE A 184 -4.57 26.47 18.01
N ASP A 185 -3.83 27.50 18.44
CA ASP A 185 -4.29 28.88 18.64
C ASP A 185 -3.20 29.81 18.11
N ALA A 186 -3.55 30.71 17.18
CA ALA A 186 -2.60 31.53 16.45
C ALA A 186 -3.15 32.89 16.03
N ALA A 187 -2.35 33.94 16.23
CA ALA A 187 -2.75 35.32 16.00
C ALA A 187 -1.72 36.09 15.14
N THR A 188 -2.19 36.97 14.23
CA THR A 188 -1.31 37.67 13.28
C THR A 188 -0.42 38.77 13.88
N GLY A 189 -0.61 39.13 15.14
CA GLY A 189 0.10 40.20 15.86
C GLY A 189 -0.34 41.64 15.53
N ALA A 190 -1.47 41.84 14.85
CA ALA A 190 -1.90 43.17 14.35
C ALA A 190 -3.06 43.82 15.13
N GLY A 191 -3.27 43.42 16.38
CA GLY A 191 -4.31 43.97 17.25
C GLY A 191 -5.72 43.90 16.62
N PRO A 192 -6.55 44.96 16.74
CA PRO A 192 -7.91 44.99 16.19
C PRO A 192 -8.01 44.89 14.66
N ASN A 193 -6.89 45.02 13.95
CA ASN A 193 -6.83 44.93 12.49
C ASN A 193 -6.29 43.57 12.01
N GLY A 194 -5.95 42.66 12.92
CA GLY A 194 -5.45 41.33 12.62
C GLY A 194 -6.52 40.24 12.69
N VAL A 195 -6.10 38.99 12.53
CA VAL A 195 -6.96 37.81 12.68
C VAL A 195 -6.34 36.86 13.68
N THR A 196 -7.17 36.21 14.49
CA THR A 196 -6.81 35.04 15.29
C THR A 196 -7.59 33.84 14.77
N ILE A 197 -6.95 32.68 14.75
CA ILE A 197 -7.54 31.38 14.43
C ILE A 197 -7.37 30.41 15.61
N GLU A 198 -8.42 29.63 15.89
CA GLU A 198 -8.39 28.54 16.87
C GLU A 198 -8.96 27.28 16.22
N GLY A 199 -8.41 26.12 16.57
CA GLY A 199 -8.88 24.83 16.12
C GLY A 199 -8.77 23.76 17.19
N ALA A 200 -9.81 22.95 17.33
CA ALA A 200 -9.90 21.86 18.29
C ALA A 200 -10.64 20.65 17.71
N TYR A 201 -10.45 19.48 18.31
CA TYR A 201 -11.04 18.22 17.84
C TYR A 201 -11.56 17.33 18.97
N ALA A 202 -12.52 16.45 18.66
CA ALA A 202 -13.05 15.42 19.57
C ALA A 202 -13.77 14.30 18.81
N VAL A 203 -13.81 13.09 19.35
CA VAL A 203 -14.60 11.98 18.78
C VAL A 203 -16.07 12.13 19.19
N GLN A 204 -16.98 12.00 18.22
CA GLN A 204 -18.39 11.78 18.46
C GLN A 204 -18.71 10.29 18.33
N ALA A 205 -18.98 9.63 19.46
CA ALA A 205 -19.18 8.18 19.50
C ALA A 205 -20.43 7.71 18.74
N ALA A 206 -21.54 8.44 18.87
CA ALA A 206 -22.84 8.06 18.29
C ALA A 206 -23.35 9.07 17.26
N VAL A 207 -24.09 8.58 16.26
CA VAL A 207 -24.82 9.41 15.29
C VAL A 207 -25.76 10.41 15.99
N GLY A 208 -25.94 11.59 15.38
CA GLY A 208 -26.89 12.59 15.86
C GLY A 208 -26.32 14.00 15.98
N ALA A 209 -27.10 14.90 16.57
CA ALA A 209 -26.74 16.31 16.73
C ALA A 209 -25.53 16.46 17.66
N THR A 210 -24.53 17.22 17.21
CA THR A 210 -23.31 17.50 17.99
C THR A 210 -23.55 18.41 19.19
N GLY A 211 -24.63 19.20 19.15
CA GLY A 211 -24.72 20.45 19.90
C GLY A 211 -23.81 21.52 19.31
N THR A 212 -24.01 22.77 19.72
CA THR A 212 -23.10 23.87 19.38
C THR A 212 -21.76 23.69 20.07
N ARG A 213 -20.67 24.06 19.40
CA ARG A 213 -19.33 24.14 20.02
C ARG A 213 -19.01 25.62 20.24
N VAL A 214 -18.56 25.95 21.44
CA VAL A 214 -18.34 27.35 21.86
C VAL A 214 -16.92 27.49 22.40
N ALA A 215 -16.04 28.13 21.64
CA ALA A 215 -14.73 28.57 22.10
C ALA A 215 -14.85 29.94 22.80
N THR A 216 -13.88 30.28 23.66
CA THR A 216 -13.91 31.53 24.44
C THR A 216 -12.72 32.41 24.11
N ALA A 217 -12.93 33.54 23.44
CA ALA A 217 -11.91 34.52 23.11
C ALA A 217 -11.57 35.45 24.30
N ALA A 218 -10.32 35.88 24.39
CA ALA A 218 -9.84 36.79 25.44
C ALA A 218 -10.45 38.20 25.37
N ALA A 219 -11.04 38.61 24.24
CA ALA A 219 -11.82 39.84 24.14
C ALA A 219 -12.96 39.71 23.12
N SER A 220 -13.95 40.60 23.24
CA SER A 220 -15.10 40.63 22.34
C SER A 220 -14.70 40.95 20.90
N SER A 221 -15.16 40.12 19.96
CA SER A 221 -14.90 40.30 18.52
C SER A 221 -16.00 39.66 17.68
N VAL A 222 -16.27 40.25 16.52
CA VAL A 222 -16.99 39.56 15.44
C VAL A 222 -16.18 38.34 15.03
N ASN A 223 -16.87 37.21 14.81
CA ASN A 223 -16.21 35.93 14.58
C ASN A 223 -17.04 35.01 13.66
N ILE A 224 -16.37 34.00 13.12
CA ILE A 224 -17.00 32.89 12.43
C ILE A 224 -16.54 31.61 13.11
N GLY A 225 -17.50 30.77 13.52
CA GLY A 225 -17.26 29.40 13.96
C GLY A 225 -17.65 28.41 12.88
N VAL A 226 -16.84 27.37 12.69
CA VAL A 226 -17.05 26.26 11.77
C VAL A 226 -16.95 24.96 12.54
N LEU A 227 -17.83 24.01 12.23
CA LEU A 227 -17.76 22.65 12.74
C LEU A 227 -17.78 21.68 11.56
N LEU A 228 -16.82 20.75 11.54
CA LEU A 228 -16.76 19.61 10.64
C LEU A 228 -16.96 18.32 11.44
N ALA A 229 -17.47 17.29 10.78
CA ALA A 229 -17.36 15.91 11.21
C ALA A 229 -16.69 15.11 10.08
N LEU A 230 -15.61 14.40 10.40
CA LEU A 230 -14.89 13.54 9.45
C LEU A 230 -15.37 12.09 9.58
N SER A 231 -15.64 11.44 8.44
CA SER A 231 -16.14 10.06 8.42
C SER A 231 -15.01 9.06 8.66
N PRO A 232 -15.17 8.06 9.54
CA PRO A 232 -14.18 7.00 9.70
C PRO A 232 -14.13 6.07 8.49
N ALA A 233 -12.93 5.59 8.15
CA ALA A 233 -12.74 4.54 7.14
C ALA A 233 -13.38 3.22 7.60
N ALA A 234 -13.65 2.32 6.64
CA ALA A 234 -14.31 1.06 6.95
C ALA A 234 -13.42 0.12 7.79
N THR A 235 -13.97 -0.41 8.88
CA THR A 235 -13.28 -1.31 9.83
C THR A 235 -14.10 -2.57 10.08
N THR A 236 -13.43 -3.72 10.20
CA THR A 236 -14.11 -5.00 10.51
C THR A 236 -14.75 -4.95 11.91
N LEU A 237 -16.05 -5.20 11.97
CA LEU A 237 -16.79 -5.39 13.22
C LEU A 237 -16.74 -6.84 13.67
N ALA A 238 -17.11 -7.76 12.78
CA ALA A 238 -17.17 -9.18 13.07
C ALA A 238 -16.84 -10.02 11.82
N GLU A 239 -16.20 -11.16 12.03
CA GLU A 239 -15.88 -12.14 11.00
C GLU A 239 -16.26 -13.53 11.51
N TYR A 240 -17.33 -14.11 10.98
CA TYR A 240 -17.75 -15.46 11.31
C TYR A 240 -17.26 -16.41 10.22
N ARG A 241 -16.40 -17.34 10.59
CA ARG A 241 -15.83 -18.34 9.67
C ARG A 241 -16.65 -19.61 9.58
N PHE A 242 -17.48 -19.86 10.58
CA PHE A 242 -18.33 -21.06 10.70
C PHE A 242 -17.54 -22.38 10.62
N ASP A 243 -16.30 -22.36 11.11
CA ASP A 243 -15.39 -23.51 11.15
C ASP A 243 -15.66 -24.47 12.31
N GLU A 244 -16.53 -24.11 13.25
CA GLU A 244 -16.80 -24.93 14.40
C GLU A 244 -17.45 -26.25 13.98
N LEU A 245 -17.32 -27.27 14.82
CA LEU A 245 -17.76 -28.62 14.47
C LEU A 245 -19.27 -28.78 14.34
N ALA A 246 -19.98 -28.13 15.25
CA ALA A 246 -21.42 -28.04 15.32
C ALA A 246 -21.76 -26.88 16.26
N TRP A 247 -22.99 -26.39 16.15
CA TRP A 247 -23.58 -25.46 17.11
C TRP A 247 -24.70 -26.18 17.85
N GLY A 248 -24.73 -26.06 19.17
CA GLY A 248 -25.68 -26.72 20.06
C GLY A 248 -26.71 -25.79 20.71
N GLY A 249 -26.71 -24.50 20.37
CA GLY A 249 -27.50 -23.47 21.02
C GLY A 249 -26.84 -22.84 22.25
N THR A 250 -25.54 -23.07 22.45
CA THR A 250 -24.80 -22.51 23.59
C THR A 250 -24.41 -21.05 23.31
N ALA A 251 -24.63 -20.18 24.28
CA ALA A 251 -24.31 -18.76 24.15
C ALA A 251 -22.82 -18.55 23.78
N GLY A 252 -22.56 -17.86 22.67
CA GLY A 252 -21.22 -17.52 22.21
C GLY A 252 -20.44 -18.66 21.53
N GLU A 253 -21.12 -19.74 21.13
CA GLU A 253 -20.49 -20.87 20.45
C GLU A 253 -20.09 -20.61 18.98
N VAL A 254 -20.68 -19.59 18.35
CA VAL A 254 -20.35 -19.19 16.98
C VAL A 254 -19.27 -18.11 17.07
N LEU A 255 -18.03 -18.43 16.73
CA LEU A 255 -16.87 -17.63 17.08
C LEU A 255 -16.66 -16.46 16.12
N ASP A 256 -16.38 -15.29 16.68
CA ASP A 256 -15.92 -14.12 15.94
C ASP A 256 -14.39 -14.16 15.80
N SER A 257 -13.94 -14.33 14.56
CA SER A 257 -12.53 -14.40 14.17
C SER A 257 -11.89 -13.04 13.92
N SER A 258 -12.63 -11.93 14.04
CA SER A 258 -12.09 -10.58 13.84
C SER A 258 -11.16 -10.12 14.97
N GLY A 259 -11.21 -10.80 16.13
CA GLY A 259 -10.51 -10.40 17.35
C GLY A 259 -11.31 -9.44 18.25
N ASN A 260 -12.52 -9.05 17.85
CA ASN A 260 -13.35 -8.10 18.62
C ASN A 260 -14.26 -8.79 19.66
N GLY A 261 -14.37 -10.12 19.63
CA GLY A 261 -15.06 -10.90 20.65
C GLY A 261 -16.58 -10.87 20.56
N TYR A 262 -17.15 -10.57 19.38
CA TYR A 262 -18.59 -10.60 19.15
C TYR A 262 -19.11 -12.01 18.83
N ASN A 263 -18.78 -12.98 19.67
CA ASN A 263 -19.25 -14.36 19.48
C ASN A 263 -20.79 -14.41 19.48
N ALA A 264 -21.34 -15.12 18.49
CA ALA A 264 -22.76 -15.27 18.23
C ALA A 264 -23.28 -16.63 18.73
N THR A 265 -24.59 -16.86 18.61
CA THR A 265 -25.25 -18.08 19.09
C THR A 265 -26.13 -18.67 18.00
N GLY A 266 -26.02 -19.97 17.74
CA GLY A 266 -26.90 -20.68 16.82
C GLY A 266 -28.25 -20.98 17.46
N PHE A 267 -29.34 -20.89 16.70
CA PHE A 267 -30.69 -21.17 17.21
C PHE A 267 -31.46 -22.12 16.29
N ALA A 268 -32.37 -22.88 16.92
CA ALA A 268 -33.43 -23.64 16.28
C ALA A 268 -32.94 -24.52 15.10
N GLY A 269 -31.89 -25.29 15.33
CA GLY A 269 -31.36 -26.27 14.36
C GLY A 269 -30.31 -25.71 13.39
N ALA A 270 -29.95 -24.43 13.47
CA ALA A 270 -28.74 -23.93 12.81
C ALA A 270 -27.51 -24.67 13.36
N THR A 271 -26.69 -25.20 12.46
CA THR A 271 -25.45 -25.92 12.78
C THR A 271 -24.42 -25.65 11.69
N THR A 272 -23.19 -26.14 11.85
CA THR A 272 -22.24 -26.21 10.73
C THR A 272 -22.32 -27.57 10.04
N THR A 273 -21.87 -27.60 8.79
CA THR A 273 -21.65 -28.85 8.04
C THR A 273 -20.38 -28.74 7.19
N VAL A 274 -20.00 -29.85 6.54
CA VAL A 274 -18.82 -29.95 5.69
C VAL A 274 -19.20 -30.47 4.30
N GLY A 275 -18.51 -30.01 3.27
CA GLY A 275 -18.68 -30.46 1.89
C GLY A 275 -17.88 -29.59 0.94
N SER A 276 -18.41 -29.25 -0.23
CA SER A 276 -17.72 -28.35 -1.18
C SER A 276 -17.54 -26.95 -0.57
N PRO A 277 -16.30 -26.50 -0.31
CA PRO A 277 -16.05 -25.17 0.28
C PRO A 277 -16.50 -24.05 -0.67
N ALA A 278 -16.74 -22.86 -0.13
CA ALA A 278 -17.20 -21.72 -0.90
C ALA A 278 -16.12 -21.20 -1.86
N TYR A 279 -14.86 -21.23 -1.43
CA TYR A 279 -13.71 -20.89 -2.26
C TYR A 279 -12.48 -21.77 -1.94
N THR A 280 -11.65 -22.04 -2.94
CA THR A 280 -10.43 -22.86 -2.83
C THR A 280 -9.28 -22.18 -3.56
N SER A 281 -8.10 -22.15 -2.95
CA SER A 281 -6.86 -21.70 -3.60
C SER A 281 -5.70 -22.59 -3.16
N GLY A 282 -5.15 -23.37 -4.09
CA GLY A 282 -4.13 -24.36 -3.77
C GLY A 282 -4.65 -25.40 -2.76
N SER A 283 -3.92 -25.61 -1.66
CA SER A 283 -4.30 -26.51 -0.56
C SER A 283 -5.20 -25.87 0.51
N GLN A 284 -5.54 -24.59 0.38
CA GLN A 284 -6.34 -23.84 1.35
C GLN A 284 -7.77 -23.62 0.83
N ASN A 285 -8.74 -23.53 1.74
CA ASN A 285 -10.14 -23.29 1.41
C ASN A 285 -10.92 -22.60 2.56
N THR A 286 -12.22 -22.35 2.38
CA THR A 286 -13.10 -21.75 3.41
C THR A 286 -13.66 -22.75 4.42
N CYS A 287 -13.28 -24.03 4.33
CA CYS A 287 -13.49 -25.06 5.34
C CYS A 287 -14.95 -25.50 5.54
N ARG A 288 -15.52 -25.29 6.74
CA ARG A 288 -16.92 -25.63 7.04
C ARG A 288 -17.79 -24.43 6.72
N TYR A 289 -19.10 -24.59 6.84
CA TYR A 289 -20.05 -23.51 6.62
C TYR A 289 -21.31 -23.74 7.43
N GLY A 290 -22.04 -22.65 7.68
CA GLY A 290 -23.33 -22.70 8.36
C GLY A 290 -24.37 -23.39 7.48
N TYR A 291 -25.12 -24.31 8.09
CA TYR A 291 -26.23 -25.05 7.52
C TYR A 291 -27.54 -24.54 8.12
N PHE A 292 -28.38 -23.96 7.25
CA PHE A 292 -29.67 -23.39 7.59
C PHE A 292 -30.72 -24.14 6.77
N ASP A 293 -31.10 -25.32 7.26
CA ASP A 293 -32.16 -26.12 6.63
C ASP A 293 -33.31 -26.25 7.63
N HIS A 294 -34.46 -25.67 7.26
CA HIS A 294 -35.66 -25.69 8.08
C HIS A 294 -36.42 -27.04 7.92
N VAL A 295 -35.72 -28.14 7.69
CA VAL A 295 -36.31 -29.48 7.65
C VAL A 295 -36.50 -29.96 9.08
N GLY A 296 -37.77 -30.03 9.52
CA GLY A 296 -38.14 -30.45 10.88
C GLY A 296 -38.19 -29.33 11.93
N VAL A 297 -37.81 -28.10 11.56
CA VAL A 297 -37.93 -26.88 12.37
C VAL A 297 -38.54 -25.76 11.53
N THR A 298 -39.24 -24.81 12.13
CA THR A 298 -39.89 -23.70 11.41
C THR A 298 -38.97 -22.53 11.12
N HIS A 299 -37.78 -22.47 11.74
CA HIS A 299 -36.86 -21.33 11.68
C HIS A 299 -35.48 -21.77 12.17
N SER A 300 -34.40 -21.31 11.53
CA SER A 300 -33.00 -21.52 11.96
C SER A 300 -32.17 -20.27 11.65
N TYR A 301 -31.33 -19.83 12.59
CA TYR A 301 -30.55 -18.59 12.44
C TYR A 301 -29.36 -18.56 13.40
N VAL A 302 -28.41 -17.66 13.15
CA VAL A 302 -27.34 -17.28 14.07
C VAL A 302 -27.62 -15.87 14.57
N GLN A 303 -27.84 -15.71 15.87
CA GLN A 303 -28.10 -14.41 16.49
C GLN A 303 -26.80 -13.79 16.99
N LEU A 304 -26.54 -12.55 16.60
CA LEU A 304 -25.36 -11.80 17.01
C LEU A 304 -25.58 -11.18 18.39
N PRO A 305 -24.51 -10.96 19.17
CA PRO A 305 -24.65 -10.44 20.53
C PRO A 305 -25.16 -9.00 20.53
N ALA A 306 -25.94 -8.64 21.55
CA ALA A 306 -26.46 -7.27 21.72
C ALA A 306 -25.37 -6.20 21.91
N SER A 307 -24.14 -6.62 22.24
CA SER A 307 -22.98 -5.73 22.32
C SER A 307 -22.43 -5.29 20.96
N LEU A 308 -22.80 -5.99 19.86
CA LEU A 308 -22.40 -5.58 18.52
C LEU A 308 -22.95 -4.17 18.23
N PRO A 309 -22.11 -3.24 17.75
CA PRO A 309 -22.58 -1.92 17.37
C PRO A 309 -23.72 -1.99 16.35
N LYS A 310 -24.69 -1.09 16.50
CA LYS A 310 -25.79 -0.98 15.55
C LYS A 310 -25.29 -0.50 14.19
N MET A 311 -25.92 -1.01 13.14
CA MET A 311 -25.67 -0.60 11.75
C MET A 311 -26.57 0.57 11.36
N ASP A 312 -26.52 1.63 12.16
CA ASP A 312 -27.36 2.84 12.04
C ASP A 312 -26.70 3.96 11.22
N GLY A 313 -25.38 3.90 11.02
CA GLY A 313 -24.60 4.72 10.08
C GLY A 313 -24.18 3.97 8.81
N SER A 314 -23.06 4.37 8.20
CA SER A 314 -22.48 3.62 7.08
C SER A 314 -21.99 2.23 7.53
N TYR A 315 -22.27 1.19 6.76
CA TYR A 315 -21.84 -0.19 7.07
C TYR A 315 -21.73 -1.04 5.80
N SER A 316 -21.10 -2.20 5.94
CA SER A 316 -21.10 -3.23 4.90
C SER A 316 -21.29 -4.61 5.50
N VAL A 317 -21.99 -5.47 4.78
CA VAL A 317 -22.10 -6.89 5.08
C VAL A 317 -21.73 -7.71 3.85
N ALA A 318 -21.10 -8.86 4.04
CA ALA A 318 -20.75 -9.76 2.96
C ALA A 318 -20.77 -11.22 3.44
N ALA A 319 -21.12 -12.15 2.56
CA ALA A 319 -21.05 -13.59 2.83
C ALA A 319 -21.02 -14.38 1.51
N TRP A 320 -20.47 -15.59 1.55
CA TRP A 320 -20.75 -16.63 0.58
C TRP A 320 -22.11 -17.26 0.87
N ILE A 321 -22.91 -17.51 -0.16
CA ILE A 321 -24.21 -18.19 -0.06
C ILE A 321 -24.35 -19.31 -1.09
N ARG A 322 -25.03 -20.39 -0.71
CA ARG A 322 -25.38 -21.51 -1.60
C ARG A 322 -26.71 -22.12 -1.21
N SER A 323 -27.75 -21.86 -2.01
CA SER A 323 -29.10 -22.39 -1.79
C SER A 323 -29.44 -23.53 -2.75
N PRO A 324 -30.01 -24.66 -2.29
CA PRO A 324 -30.58 -25.68 -3.18
C PRO A 324 -31.86 -25.21 -3.88
N SER A 325 -32.54 -24.18 -3.35
CA SER A 325 -33.77 -23.62 -3.89
C SER A 325 -33.72 -22.09 -3.89
N PRO A 326 -32.92 -21.47 -4.78
CA PRO A 326 -32.74 -20.02 -4.80
C PRO A 326 -34.01 -19.25 -5.20
N GLY A 327 -35.09 -19.94 -5.61
CA GLY A 327 -36.40 -19.33 -5.87
C GLY A 327 -37.36 -19.36 -4.68
N ALA A 328 -37.03 -20.07 -3.58
CA ALA A 328 -37.85 -20.04 -2.37
C ALA A 328 -37.88 -18.61 -1.80
N GLN A 329 -39.06 -18.13 -1.43
CA GLN A 329 -39.26 -16.72 -1.13
C GLN A 329 -38.63 -16.31 0.21
N GLN A 330 -38.22 -15.04 0.31
CA GLN A 330 -37.92 -14.30 1.56
C GLN A 330 -36.69 -14.77 2.38
N GLN A 331 -35.80 -15.57 1.80
CA GLN A 331 -34.64 -16.13 2.48
C GLN A 331 -33.66 -15.05 3.01
N ARG A 332 -33.67 -14.77 4.31
CA ARG A 332 -32.82 -13.73 4.93
C ARG A 332 -31.36 -14.19 5.05
N ILE A 333 -30.42 -13.40 4.52
CA ILE A 333 -28.98 -13.63 4.66
C ILE A 333 -28.47 -12.88 5.89
N PHE A 334 -28.78 -11.59 5.97
CA PHE A 334 -28.58 -10.73 7.15
C PHE A 334 -29.88 -9.99 7.43
N ALA A 335 -30.30 -9.91 8.68
CA ALA A 335 -31.49 -9.15 9.08
C ALA A 335 -31.31 -8.47 10.43
N ASN A 336 -31.88 -7.27 10.54
CA ASN A 336 -32.19 -6.61 11.80
C ASN A 336 -33.55 -5.95 11.59
N ASP A 337 -34.63 -6.71 11.77
CA ASP A 337 -36.00 -6.25 11.47
C ASP A 337 -37.03 -6.83 12.45
N ASP A 338 -36.61 -7.31 13.64
CA ASP A 338 -37.52 -8.07 14.51
C ASP A 338 -38.77 -7.28 14.94
N ASN A 339 -38.71 -5.95 14.91
CA ASN A 339 -39.80 -5.06 15.29
C ASN A 339 -40.47 -4.39 14.07
N ASN A 340 -40.26 -4.92 12.86
CA ASN A 340 -40.72 -4.33 11.59
C ASN A 340 -40.30 -2.86 11.43
N ASP A 341 -39.10 -2.52 11.90
CA ASP A 341 -38.56 -1.17 11.96
C ASP A 341 -37.14 -1.07 11.41
N GLY A 342 -36.68 -2.06 10.64
CA GLY A 342 -35.28 -2.19 10.26
C GLY A 342 -35.06 -2.62 8.82
N TRP A 343 -34.08 -3.49 8.60
CA TRP A 343 -33.52 -3.80 7.28
C TRP A 343 -33.15 -5.27 7.15
N GLY A 344 -33.04 -5.72 5.89
CA GLY A 344 -32.52 -7.05 5.60
C GLY A 344 -31.96 -7.18 4.19
N LEU A 345 -30.95 -8.05 4.08
CA LEU A 345 -30.39 -8.54 2.83
C LEU A 345 -30.90 -9.96 2.61
N SER A 346 -31.56 -10.22 1.50
CA SER A 346 -32.33 -11.46 1.30
C SER A 346 -32.18 -12.00 -0.11
N LEU A 347 -32.24 -13.33 -0.23
CA LEU A 347 -32.37 -14.06 -1.48
C LEU A 347 -33.85 -14.32 -1.77
N ALA A 348 -34.27 -14.06 -3.01
CA ALA A 348 -35.63 -14.34 -3.49
C ALA A 348 -36.76 -13.73 -2.65
N ASP A 349 -36.50 -12.66 -1.90
CA ASP A 349 -37.56 -11.81 -1.34
C ASP A 349 -38.25 -11.10 -2.51
N GLY A 350 -39.51 -11.47 -2.78
CA GLY A 350 -40.35 -10.94 -3.87
C GLY A 350 -39.68 -10.96 -5.25
N THR A 351 -38.75 -11.89 -5.46
CA THR A 351 -37.96 -12.10 -6.68
C THR A 351 -37.75 -13.60 -6.88
N THR A 352 -37.23 -14.02 -8.03
CA THR A 352 -36.85 -15.42 -8.29
C THR A 352 -35.34 -15.47 -8.45
N GLY A 353 -34.59 -15.91 -7.43
CA GLY A 353 -33.12 -16.00 -7.47
C GLY A 353 -32.38 -14.66 -7.54
N GLY A 354 -33.02 -13.55 -7.18
CA GLY A 354 -32.41 -12.22 -7.04
C GLY A 354 -32.03 -11.91 -5.59
N ILE A 355 -31.08 -10.99 -5.40
CA ILE A 355 -30.73 -10.45 -4.08
C ILE A 355 -31.44 -9.12 -3.87
N ARG A 356 -32.05 -8.96 -2.69
CA ARG A 356 -32.79 -7.77 -2.27
C ARG A 356 -32.20 -7.20 -0.99
N LEU A 357 -31.95 -5.89 -0.97
CA LEU A 357 -31.72 -5.12 0.23
C LEU A 357 -32.95 -4.24 0.46
N PHE A 358 -33.58 -4.33 1.62
CA PHE A 358 -34.68 -3.47 2.00
C PHE A 358 -34.41 -2.76 3.31
N ASN A 359 -35.07 -1.61 3.52
CA ASN A 359 -35.11 -0.94 4.81
C ASN A 359 -36.41 -0.15 4.96
N ARG A 360 -37.15 -0.40 6.04
CA ARG A 360 -38.49 0.17 6.30
C ARG A 360 -38.49 1.66 6.65
N ASN A 361 -37.33 2.24 6.96
CA ASN A 361 -37.18 3.63 7.39
C ASN A 361 -36.88 4.61 6.25
N ILE A 362 -36.57 4.10 5.06
CA ILE A 362 -36.09 4.90 3.93
C ILE A 362 -36.89 4.61 2.66
N ASN A 363 -36.78 5.53 1.71
CA ASN A 363 -37.26 5.31 0.34
C ASN A 363 -36.10 5.53 -0.63
N PHE A 364 -35.80 4.52 -1.44
CA PHE A 364 -34.96 4.63 -2.62
C PHE A 364 -35.69 5.48 -3.67
N THR A 365 -35.05 6.57 -4.08
CA THR A 365 -35.58 7.54 -5.04
C THR A 365 -35.04 7.33 -6.45
N SER A 366 -33.90 6.65 -6.59
CA SER A 366 -33.32 6.28 -7.88
C SER A 366 -32.49 5.02 -7.75
N THR A 367 -32.66 4.09 -8.69
CA THR A 367 -31.91 2.84 -8.76
C THR A 367 -31.26 2.70 -10.14
N SER A 368 -30.01 2.27 -10.19
CA SER A 368 -29.27 1.99 -11.42
C SER A 368 -28.55 0.65 -11.34
N GLY A 369 -28.22 0.07 -12.50
CA GLY A 369 -27.60 -1.26 -12.60
C GLY A 369 -28.61 -2.36 -12.96
N ALA A 370 -28.19 -3.61 -12.77
CA ALA A 370 -28.97 -4.76 -13.21
C ALA A 370 -30.19 -4.97 -12.29
N GLY A 371 -31.42 -5.04 -12.84
CA GLY A 371 -32.65 -5.32 -12.06
C GLY A 371 -33.38 -4.09 -11.49
N ALA A 372 -33.05 -2.87 -11.94
CA ALA A 372 -33.71 -1.64 -11.49
C ALA A 372 -35.23 -1.61 -11.78
N GLY A 373 -36.03 -1.41 -10.73
CA GLY A 373 -37.47 -1.12 -10.76
C GLY A 373 -37.77 0.12 -9.90
N SER A 374 -38.78 0.90 -10.25
CA SER A 374 -38.99 2.27 -9.76
C SER A 374 -39.47 2.35 -8.30
N GLY A 375 -38.58 2.76 -7.40
CA GLY A 375 -38.85 3.47 -6.14
C GLY A 375 -39.47 2.67 -4.97
N GLY A 376 -39.15 3.07 -3.74
CA GLY A 376 -39.71 2.50 -2.49
C GLY A 376 -38.64 2.01 -1.51
N LEU A 377 -39.02 1.14 -0.57
CA LEU A 377 -38.12 0.65 0.50
C LEU A 377 -37.08 -0.41 0.06
N ILE A 378 -36.97 -0.70 -1.24
CA ILE A 378 -36.26 -1.86 -1.80
C ILE A 378 -35.20 -1.45 -2.83
N LEU A 379 -34.05 -2.11 -2.77
CA LEU A 379 -33.02 -2.20 -3.80
C LEU A 379 -32.83 -3.67 -4.19
N GLN A 380 -32.74 -3.99 -5.48
CA GLN A 380 -32.68 -5.39 -5.94
C GLN A 380 -31.80 -5.62 -7.17
N THR A 381 -31.23 -6.83 -7.27
CA THR A 381 -30.55 -7.32 -8.47
C THR A 381 -31.57 -7.91 -9.47
N PRO A 382 -31.17 -8.32 -10.69
CA PRO A 382 -32.06 -9.09 -11.57
C PRO A 382 -32.51 -10.40 -10.92
N ASN A 383 -33.58 -10.98 -11.47
CA ASN A 383 -33.93 -12.36 -11.21
C ASN A 383 -32.87 -13.32 -11.77
N ASN A 384 -32.79 -14.51 -11.19
CA ASN A 384 -31.97 -15.64 -11.60
C ASN A 384 -30.45 -15.35 -11.62
N VAL A 385 -29.98 -14.47 -10.73
CA VAL A 385 -28.55 -14.20 -10.55
C VAL A 385 -27.88 -15.33 -9.77
N ILE A 386 -28.61 -15.95 -8.85
CA ILE A 386 -28.15 -17.08 -8.04
C ILE A 386 -28.69 -18.39 -8.62
N ALA A 387 -27.78 -19.27 -9.04
CA ALA A 387 -28.11 -20.62 -9.48
C ALA A 387 -28.19 -21.61 -8.31
N ALA A 388 -29.02 -22.65 -8.45
CA ALA A 388 -29.20 -23.66 -7.42
C ALA A 388 -27.88 -24.42 -7.16
N ASN A 389 -27.61 -24.73 -5.89
CA ASN A 389 -26.45 -25.50 -5.44
C ASN A 389 -25.08 -24.93 -5.86
N THR A 390 -25.00 -23.64 -6.19
CA THR A 390 -23.76 -22.96 -6.58
C THR A 390 -23.42 -21.86 -5.57
N TRP A 391 -22.13 -21.74 -5.22
CA TRP A 391 -21.64 -20.69 -4.33
C TRP A 391 -21.55 -19.34 -5.06
N TYR A 392 -22.06 -18.30 -4.41
CA TYR A 392 -21.90 -16.91 -4.83
C TYR A 392 -21.52 -16.05 -3.63
N TYR A 393 -20.67 -15.06 -3.86
CA TYR A 393 -20.35 -14.07 -2.84
C TYR A 393 -21.26 -12.87 -3.01
N VAL A 394 -22.00 -12.55 -1.96
CA VAL A 394 -22.97 -11.47 -1.93
C VAL A 394 -22.49 -10.44 -0.91
N ALA A 395 -22.44 -9.18 -1.32
CA ALA A 395 -22.13 -8.08 -0.43
C ALA A 395 -23.13 -6.93 -0.59
N ALA A 396 -23.42 -6.24 0.50
CA ALA A 396 -24.18 -5.00 0.50
C ALA A 396 -23.38 -3.91 1.22
N THR A 397 -23.35 -2.71 0.65
CA THR A 397 -22.74 -1.53 1.28
C THR A 397 -23.78 -0.43 1.39
N VAL A 398 -23.79 0.25 2.52
CA VAL A 398 -24.65 1.40 2.80
C VAL A 398 -23.75 2.55 3.22
N ASN A 399 -23.79 3.63 2.47
CA ASN A 399 -23.10 4.88 2.79
C ASN A 399 -24.15 5.91 3.23
N ALA A 400 -24.21 6.16 4.54
CA ALA A 400 -25.21 7.04 5.15
C ALA A 400 -24.98 8.52 4.82
N VAL A 401 -23.74 8.91 4.53
CA VAL A 401 -23.34 10.27 4.17
C VAL A 401 -23.88 10.65 2.78
N THR A 402 -23.64 9.82 1.78
CA THR A 402 -24.13 10.02 0.39
C THR A 402 -25.54 9.52 0.16
N ARG A 403 -26.13 8.88 1.18
CA ARG A 403 -27.42 8.18 1.12
C ARG A 403 -27.51 7.22 -0.06
N GLN A 404 -26.51 6.36 -0.17
CA GLN A 404 -26.39 5.41 -1.27
C GLN A 404 -26.17 4.00 -0.74
N ALA A 405 -26.92 3.02 -1.24
CA ALA A 405 -26.71 1.62 -0.99
C ALA A 405 -26.33 0.88 -2.28
N ARG A 406 -25.55 -0.20 -2.16
CA ARG A 406 -25.15 -1.06 -3.28
C ARG A 406 -25.26 -2.53 -2.91
N ILE A 407 -25.60 -3.35 -3.90
CA ILE A 407 -25.55 -4.81 -3.82
C ILE A 407 -24.57 -5.31 -4.87
N TYR A 408 -23.65 -6.19 -4.46
CA TYR A 408 -22.67 -6.85 -5.29
C TYR A 408 -22.91 -8.35 -5.26
N VAL A 409 -22.81 -9.01 -6.43
CA VAL A 409 -22.82 -10.46 -6.53
C VAL A 409 -21.66 -10.91 -7.41
N TYR A 410 -20.82 -11.79 -6.88
CA TYR A 410 -19.70 -12.42 -7.59
C TYR A 410 -19.87 -13.94 -7.60
N ASP A 411 -19.37 -14.59 -8.65
CA ASP A 411 -19.23 -16.04 -8.67
C ASP A 411 -17.88 -16.49 -8.05
N THR A 412 -17.68 -17.80 -7.99
CA THR A 412 -16.43 -18.42 -7.48
C THR A 412 -15.20 -18.12 -8.34
N ALA A 413 -15.36 -17.62 -9.57
CA ALA A 413 -14.24 -17.17 -10.40
C ALA A 413 -13.89 -15.69 -10.16
N GLY A 414 -14.59 -15.02 -9.23
CA GLY A 414 -14.45 -13.59 -8.96
C GLY A 414 -15.10 -12.69 -10.03
N SER A 415 -15.89 -13.25 -10.94
CA SER A 415 -16.58 -12.48 -11.98
C SER A 415 -17.84 -11.82 -11.40
N GLN A 416 -18.00 -10.51 -11.63
CA GLN A 416 -19.17 -9.77 -11.17
C GLN A 416 -20.41 -10.17 -11.98
N ARG A 417 -21.40 -10.74 -11.30
CA ARG A 417 -22.68 -11.17 -11.89
C ARG A 417 -23.76 -10.11 -11.79
N ALA A 418 -23.76 -9.32 -10.71
CA ALA A 418 -24.66 -8.18 -10.56
C ALA A 418 -24.02 -7.06 -9.75
N LEU A 419 -24.38 -5.83 -10.11
CA LEU A 419 -24.19 -4.64 -9.31
C LEU A 419 -25.43 -3.77 -9.46
N THR A 420 -26.07 -3.47 -8.33
CA THR A 420 -27.20 -2.53 -8.27
C THR A 420 -26.86 -1.43 -7.28
N THR A 421 -27.13 -0.18 -7.65
CA THR A 421 -26.93 0.99 -6.80
C THR A 421 -28.26 1.72 -6.60
N GLY A 422 -28.55 2.11 -5.37
CA GLY A 422 -29.75 2.87 -5.02
C GLY A 422 -29.41 4.11 -4.21
N THR A 423 -29.98 5.26 -4.57
CA THR A 423 -29.96 6.46 -3.73
C THR A 423 -31.25 6.53 -2.93
N TYR A 424 -31.17 6.89 -1.66
CA TYR A 424 -32.33 6.95 -0.78
C TYR A 424 -32.49 8.29 -0.05
N THR A 425 -33.65 8.44 0.56
CA THR A 425 -34.03 9.57 1.42
C THR A 425 -34.41 9.05 2.81
N GLY A 426 -34.24 9.89 3.83
CA GLY A 426 -34.41 9.51 5.24
C GLY A 426 -33.09 9.12 5.92
N ALA A 427 -33.19 8.70 7.18
CA ALA A 427 -32.09 8.12 7.95
C ALA A 427 -32.18 6.59 7.84
N TRP A 428 -31.04 5.91 7.69
CA TRP A 428 -31.03 4.45 7.54
C TRP A 428 -31.68 3.75 8.74
N CYS A 429 -31.32 4.17 9.96
CA CYS A 429 -32.07 3.88 11.16
C CYS A 429 -32.43 5.21 11.82
N ALA A 430 -33.72 5.53 11.89
CA ALA A 430 -34.19 6.70 12.61
C ALA A 430 -34.06 6.46 14.12
N SER A 431 -34.12 7.54 14.91
CA SER A 431 -34.10 7.40 16.38
C SER A 431 -35.27 6.53 16.84
N GLY A 432 -34.96 5.45 17.57
CA GLY A 432 -35.96 4.49 18.04
C GLY A 432 -36.36 3.43 17.01
N THR A 433 -35.66 3.30 15.87
CA THR A 433 -35.86 2.21 14.90
C THR A 433 -34.62 1.33 14.75
N CYS A 434 -34.66 0.25 13.95
CA CYS A 434 -33.66 -0.82 13.93
C CYS A 434 -33.39 -1.35 15.35
N THR A 435 -34.46 -1.69 16.07
CA THR A 435 -34.40 -2.06 17.49
C THR A 435 -34.32 -3.55 17.73
N GLY A 436 -34.48 -4.36 16.68
CA GLY A 436 -34.36 -5.82 16.72
C GLY A 436 -32.92 -6.31 16.93
N ALA A 437 -32.80 -7.62 17.17
CA ALA A 437 -31.51 -8.28 17.14
C ALA A 437 -31.01 -8.42 15.70
N THR A 438 -29.70 -8.37 15.52
CA THR A 438 -29.09 -8.70 14.24
C THR A 438 -28.88 -10.21 14.16
N ALA A 439 -29.24 -10.82 13.03
CA ALA A 439 -29.07 -12.24 12.80
C ALA A 439 -28.56 -12.54 11.38
N ILE A 440 -27.89 -13.69 11.26
CA ILE A 440 -27.44 -14.29 10.00
C ILE A 440 -28.30 -15.53 9.72
N GLY A 441 -28.69 -15.71 8.46
CA GLY A 441 -29.45 -16.87 8.01
C GLY A 441 -30.93 -16.86 8.40
N GLY A 442 -31.44 -15.78 8.98
CA GLY A 442 -32.85 -15.64 9.37
C GLY A 442 -33.12 -14.35 10.12
N GLU A 443 -34.40 -13.99 10.24
CA GLU A 443 -34.86 -13.12 11.34
C GLU A 443 -34.93 -13.91 12.65
N THR A 444 -34.92 -13.25 13.80
CA THR A 444 -35.02 -14.00 15.06
C THR A 444 -36.47 -14.37 15.37
N SER A 445 -36.66 -15.33 16.27
CA SER A 445 -38.00 -15.72 16.71
C SER A 445 -38.72 -14.66 17.55
N ALA A 446 -38.09 -13.51 17.80
CA ALA A 446 -38.71 -12.35 18.45
C ALA A 446 -39.77 -11.69 17.53
N SER A 447 -39.63 -11.83 16.21
CA SER A 447 -40.59 -11.30 15.23
C SER A 447 -41.60 -12.38 14.80
N SER A 448 -42.80 -11.95 14.38
CA SER A 448 -43.79 -12.86 13.78
C SER A 448 -43.36 -13.36 12.39
N GLU A 449 -42.49 -12.63 11.70
CA GLU A 449 -41.91 -13.01 10.41
C GLU A 449 -40.84 -14.11 10.62
N GLY A 450 -39.93 -13.95 11.60
CA GLY A 450 -38.91 -14.93 12.02
C GLY A 450 -39.44 -16.17 12.76
N GLN A 451 -40.76 -16.31 12.91
CA GLN A 451 -41.40 -17.56 13.30
C GLN A 451 -41.86 -18.39 12.08
N GLN A 452 -41.71 -17.86 10.86
CA GLN A 452 -42.16 -18.50 9.63
C GLN A 452 -40.96 -18.94 8.77
N ALA A 453 -41.01 -20.16 8.25
CA ALA A 453 -39.90 -20.76 7.50
C ALA A 453 -39.44 -19.95 6.26
N GLY A 454 -40.33 -19.16 5.65
CA GLY A 454 -39.98 -18.32 4.51
C GLY A 454 -38.94 -17.23 4.81
N PHE A 455 -38.86 -16.75 6.05
CA PHE A 455 -37.92 -15.69 6.44
C PHE A 455 -36.56 -16.24 6.92
N HIS A 456 -36.28 -17.52 6.67
CA HIS A 456 -35.02 -18.16 7.00
C HIS A 456 -34.30 -18.60 5.74
N PHE A 457 -32.98 -18.48 5.75
CA PHE A 457 -32.17 -18.94 4.64
C PHE A 457 -32.34 -20.44 4.48
N LEU A 458 -32.55 -20.89 3.24
CA LEU A 458 -32.57 -22.31 2.92
C LEU A 458 -31.27 -22.65 2.19
N GLY A 459 -30.32 -23.23 2.91
CA GLY A 459 -29.05 -23.68 2.37
C GLY A 459 -27.86 -23.34 3.25
N HIS A 460 -26.78 -22.88 2.63
CA HIS A 460 -25.48 -22.70 3.26
C HIS A 460 -25.02 -21.25 3.19
N ILE A 461 -24.46 -20.76 4.29
CA ILE A 461 -23.80 -19.46 4.37
C ILE A 461 -22.39 -19.68 4.89
N ASP A 462 -21.41 -19.00 4.31
CA ASP A 462 -20.00 -19.08 4.70
C ASP A 462 -19.34 -17.69 4.69
N GLU A 463 -18.31 -17.52 5.51
CA GLU A 463 -17.57 -16.27 5.68
C GLU A 463 -18.41 -14.98 5.93
N PRO A 464 -19.47 -14.96 6.77
CA PRO A 464 -20.13 -13.70 7.08
C PRO A 464 -19.19 -12.67 7.69
N ARG A 465 -19.10 -11.51 7.05
CA ARG A 465 -18.32 -10.37 7.53
C ARG A 465 -19.19 -9.13 7.65
N ILE A 466 -18.95 -8.38 8.71
CA ILE A 466 -19.65 -7.15 9.02
C ILE A 466 -18.60 -6.06 9.23
N TYR A 467 -18.81 -4.92 8.60
CA TYR A 467 -17.94 -3.75 8.68
C TYR A 467 -18.73 -2.52 9.10
N GLN A 468 -18.12 -1.70 9.95
CA GLN A 468 -18.53 -0.32 10.16
C GLN A 468 -17.91 0.49 9.02
N GLY A 469 -18.71 1.27 8.30
CA GLY A 469 -18.29 1.95 7.07
C GLY A 469 -18.63 1.21 5.78
N ALA A 470 -18.71 1.95 4.67
CA ALA A 470 -18.99 1.41 3.35
C ALA A 470 -17.68 0.95 2.67
N LEU A 471 -17.55 -0.35 2.39
CA LEU A 471 -16.42 -0.90 1.67
C LEU A 471 -16.43 -0.45 0.21
N THR A 472 -15.24 -0.27 -0.35
CA THR A 472 -15.08 -0.09 -1.79
C THR A 472 -15.19 -1.43 -2.53
N GLN A 473 -15.50 -1.38 -3.82
CA GLN A 473 -15.56 -2.59 -4.64
C GLN A 473 -14.26 -3.40 -4.63
N ALA A 474 -13.10 -2.73 -4.67
CA ALA A 474 -11.79 -3.40 -4.63
C ALA A 474 -11.58 -4.14 -3.31
N MET A 475 -12.02 -3.56 -2.18
CA MET A 475 -11.95 -4.23 -0.88
C MET A 475 -12.87 -5.46 -0.84
N ILE A 476 -14.09 -5.36 -1.37
CA ILE A 476 -15.00 -6.51 -1.48
C ILE A 476 -14.36 -7.64 -2.31
N GLN A 477 -13.71 -7.29 -3.43
CA GLN A 477 -13.04 -8.26 -4.28
C GLN A 477 -11.86 -8.96 -3.60
N SER A 478 -11.10 -8.25 -2.75
CA SER A 478 -10.02 -8.90 -1.98
C SER A 478 -10.54 -9.89 -0.94
N LEU A 479 -11.78 -9.71 -0.44
CA LEU A 479 -12.35 -10.63 0.55
C LEU A 479 -12.76 -11.98 -0.08
N LEU A 480 -13.13 -11.99 -1.37
CA LEU A 480 -13.55 -13.19 -2.11
C LEU A 480 -12.55 -14.34 -1.98
N THR A 481 -11.26 -14.02 -2.03
CA THR A 481 -10.19 -15.00 -2.17
C THR A 481 -9.56 -15.40 -0.83
N THR A 482 -10.17 -14.98 0.29
CA THR A 482 -9.66 -15.29 1.63
C THR A 482 -9.88 -16.76 1.95
N VAL A 483 -8.79 -17.51 2.20
CA VAL A 483 -8.81 -18.95 2.51
C VAL A 483 -7.86 -19.27 3.66
N ARG A 484 -8.02 -20.46 4.25
CA ARG A 484 -7.19 -20.96 5.35
C ARG A 484 -7.02 -22.47 5.30
N THR A 485 -6.20 -23.01 6.21
CA THR A 485 -6.11 -24.44 6.47
C THR A 485 -7.21 -24.85 7.45
N CYS A 486 -7.90 -25.96 7.17
CA CYS A 486 -9.15 -26.29 7.87
C CYS A 486 -8.96 -27.06 9.17
N PRO A 487 -9.73 -26.72 10.23
CA PRO A 487 -9.80 -27.54 11.43
C PRO A 487 -10.46 -28.89 11.13
N VAL A 488 -9.81 -29.97 11.59
CA VAL A 488 -10.32 -31.35 11.50
C VAL A 488 -11.14 -31.66 12.75
N GLY A 489 -12.29 -32.32 12.57
CA GLY A 489 -13.35 -32.35 13.58
C GLY A 489 -13.28 -33.40 14.68
N ALA A 490 -12.67 -34.53 14.36
CA ALA A 490 -12.33 -35.57 15.30
C ALA A 490 -11.09 -36.28 14.71
N PRO A 491 -10.33 -37.02 15.51
CA PRO A 491 -9.35 -37.92 14.94
C PRO A 491 -10.09 -39.03 14.17
N ASP A 492 -9.61 -39.33 12.96
CA ASP A 492 -9.98 -40.50 12.17
C ASP A 492 -9.69 -41.81 12.93
N HIS A 493 -8.49 -41.90 13.51
CA HIS A 493 -8.03 -43.02 14.35
C HIS A 493 -6.94 -42.58 15.34
N LEU A 494 -6.62 -43.45 16.30
CA LEU A 494 -5.36 -43.37 17.05
C LEU A 494 -4.33 -44.29 16.40
N GLN A 495 -3.11 -43.80 16.16
CA GLN A 495 -2.00 -44.62 15.72
C GLN A 495 -0.94 -44.72 16.82
N VAL A 496 -0.58 -45.95 17.21
CA VAL A 496 0.55 -46.21 18.12
C VAL A 496 1.77 -46.58 17.31
N GLU A 497 2.74 -45.68 17.27
CA GLU A 497 4.05 -45.90 16.67
C GLU A 497 5.02 -46.48 17.70
N TYR A 498 5.70 -47.56 17.32
CA TYR A 498 6.66 -48.24 18.18
C TYR A 498 7.91 -48.69 17.41
N PRO A 499 9.11 -48.65 18.03
CA PRO A 499 10.39 -48.83 17.34
C PRO A 499 10.79 -50.30 17.06
N GLY A 500 9.84 -51.23 17.08
CA GLY A 500 10.12 -52.66 16.90
C GLY A 500 9.99 -53.48 18.18
N ASP A 501 10.98 -54.29 18.52
CA ASP A 501 10.92 -55.17 19.68
C ASP A 501 11.26 -54.41 20.98
N GLY A 502 10.50 -54.67 22.05
CA GLY A 502 10.78 -54.20 23.39
C GLY A 502 11.65 -55.17 24.19
N LEU A 503 11.91 -54.85 25.46
CA LEU A 503 12.60 -55.74 26.41
C LEU A 503 11.68 -56.14 27.56
N THR A 504 11.78 -57.38 28.03
CA THR A 504 10.92 -57.87 29.11
C THR A 504 11.21 -57.26 30.49
N CYS A 505 12.38 -56.63 30.66
CA CYS A 505 12.82 -56.05 31.93
C CYS A 505 12.68 -54.52 32.04
N THR A 506 12.27 -53.82 30.97
CA THR A 506 12.06 -52.36 30.98
C THR A 506 10.86 -51.97 30.10
N PRO A 507 10.10 -50.93 30.44
CA PRO A 507 9.11 -50.36 29.53
C PRO A 507 9.76 -49.86 28.23
N SER A 508 9.06 -50.04 27.11
CA SER A 508 9.42 -49.53 25.78
C SER A 508 8.62 -48.26 25.49
N ALA A 509 9.29 -47.24 24.95
CA ALA A 509 8.63 -46.00 24.58
C ALA A 509 7.81 -46.18 23.29
N VAL A 510 6.62 -45.56 23.25
CA VAL A 510 5.75 -45.50 22.07
C VAL A 510 5.22 -44.09 21.87
N THR A 511 4.94 -43.73 20.62
CA THR A 511 4.27 -42.47 20.27
C THR A 511 2.81 -42.76 19.95
N VAL A 512 1.90 -42.02 20.58
CA VAL A 512 0.46 -42.11 20.32
C VAL A 512 0.04 -40.87 19.54
N LYS A 513 -0.40 -41.05 18.29
CA LYS A 513 -0.87 -40.00 17.38
C LYS A 513 -2.39 -40.02 17.28
N ALA A 514 -3.01 -38.85 17.31
CA ALA A 514 -4.38 -38.63 16.90
C ALA A 514 -4.35 -38.22 15.42
N CYS A 515 -4.70 -39.15 14.53
CA CYS A 515 -4.63 -38.95 13.09
C CYS A 515 -5.90 -38.28 12.61
N ALA A 516 -5.80 -37.24 11.78
CA ALA A 516 -6.95 -36.55 11.20
C ALA A 516 -7.46 -37.19 9.90
N ASN A 517 -6.66 -38.05 9.28
CA ASN A 517 -6.95 -38.77 8.05
C ASN A 517 -6.46 -40.23 8.12
N ALA A 518 -6.94 -41.04 7.19
CA ALA A 518 -6.76 -42.50 7.20
C ALA A 518 -5.30 -42.98 7.12
N ASP A 519 -4.42 -42.22 6.46
CA ASP A 519 -2.99 -42.53 6.34
C ASP A 519 -2.13 -41.86 7.43
N CYS A 520 -2.77 -41.12 8.35
CA CYS A 520 -2.12 -40.34 9.41
C CYS A 520 -1.09 -39.30 8.91
N SER A 521 -1.20 -38.85 7.66
CA SER A 521 -0.35 -37.77 7.14
C SER A 521 -0.73 -36.39 7.71
N LEU A 522 -1.92 -36.26 8.30
CA LEU A 522 -2.38 -35.09 9.03
C LEU A 522 -2.71 -35.47 10.47
N LEU A 523 -2.29 -34.62 11.43
CA LEU A 523 -2.61 -34.80 12.84
C LEU A 523 -3.84 -33.99 13.25
N TYR A 524 -4.62 -34.55 14.17
CA TYR A 524 -5.77 -33.91 14.78
C TYR A 524 -5.30 -32.89 15.83
N THR A 525 -5.49 -31.61 15.53
CA THR A 525 -5.03 -30.50 16.39
C THR A 525 -6.12 -29.95 17.31
N GLY A 526 -7.32 -30.54 17.32
CA GLY A 526 -8.41 -30.14 18.22
C GLY A 526 -8.15 -30.44 19.69
N GLY A 527 -7.16 -31.31 19.99
CA GLY A 527 -6.77 -31.69 21.35
C GLY A 527 -7.84 -32.51 22.11
N GLY A 528 -7.55 -32.85 23.38
CA GLY A 528 -8.54 -33.46 24.26
C GLY A 528 -8.72 -34.98 24.10
N VAL A 529 -7.83 -35.66 23.37
CA VAL A 529 -7.83 -37.13 23.31
C VAL A 529 -6.98 -37.68 24.46
N SER A 530 -7.51 -38.58 25.27
CA SER A 530 -6.77 -39.21 26.38
C SER A 530 -7.17 -40.65 26.61
N GLY A 531 -6.29 -41.45 27.21
CA GLY A 531 -6.50 -42.89 27.34
C GLY A 531 -5.41 -43.64 28.08
N THR A 532 -5.47 -44.97 28.02
CA THR A 532 -4.53 -45.91 28.65
C THR A 532 -4.11 -47.00 27.67
N LEU A 533 -2.81 -47.27 27.57
CA LEU A 533 -2.20 -48.30 26.73
C LEU A 533 -2.12 -49.67 27.44
N SER A 534 -2.17 -50.75 26.66
CA SER A 534 -1.96 -52.13 27.11
C SER A 534 -1.04 -52.84 26.11
N PRO A 535 -0.11 -53.71 26.57
CA PRO A 535 0.16 -54.10 27.96
C PRO A 535 0.94 -53.03 28.75
N GLY A 536 0.79 -53.02 30.07
CA GLY A 536 1.53 -52.13 30.99
C GLY A 536 0.69 -51.03 31.65
N GLY A 537 -0.44 -50.63 31.06
CA GLY A 537 -1.42 -49.75 31.71
C GLY A 537 -1.01 -48.27 31.79
N ALA A 538 -0.08 -47.80 30.97
CA ALA A 538 0.37 -46.41 30.99
C ALA A 538 -0.68 -45.46 30.40
N SER A 539 -0.94 -44.33 31.06
CA SER A 539 -1.85 -43.30 30.56
C SER A 539 -1.18 -42.38 29.51
N PHE A 540 -2.00 -41.74 28.68
CA PHE A 540 -1.57 -40.72 27.71
C PHE A 540 -2.62 -39.62 27.54
N ALA A 541 -2.19 -38.42 27.16
CA ALA A 541 -3.04 -37.28 26.82
C ALA A 541 -2.46 -36.51 25.63
N ILE A 542 -3.27 -36.30 24.60
CA ILE A 542 -2.90 -35.65 23.35
C ILE A 542 -3.49 -34.23 23.33
N GLY A 543 -2.60 -33.25 23.32
CA GLY A 543 -2.95 -31.83 23.17
C GLY A 543 -3.06 -31.41 21.70
N ILE A 544 -3.00 -30.10 21.47
CA ILE A 544 -3.14 -29.50 20.13
C ILE A 544 -2.03 -29.89 19.15
N ALA A 545 -0.93 -30.48 19.63
CA ALA A 545 0.14 -31.04 18.81
C ALA A 545 -0.30 -32.31 18.05
N GLY A 546 -1.41 -32.94 18.46
CA GLY A 546 -1.96 -34.13 17.82
C GLY A 546 -1.19 -35.43 18.09
N PHE A 547 -0.18 -35.42 18.94
CA PHE A 547 0.49 -36.63 19.44
C PHE A 547 1.02 -36.47 20.87
N THR A 548 1.44 -37.58 21.48
CA THR A 548 2.19 -37.63 22.75
C THR A 548 3.05 -38.89 22.81
N THR A 549 4.02 -38.95 23.71
CA THR A 549 4.74 -40.20 24.04
C THR A 549 4.14 -40.87 25.28
N SER A 550 4.25 -42.19 25.35
CA SER A 550 3.88 -43.02 26.51
C SER A 550 4.72 -44.32 26.48
N THR A 551 4.40 -45.30 27.32
CA THR A 551 5.17 -46.55 27.41
C THR A 551 4.28 -47.79 27.40
N VAL A 552 4.85 -48.90 26.92
CA VAL A 552 4.26 -50.23 27.00
C VAL A 552 5.26 -51.18 27.64
N SER A 553 4.79 -52.11 28.46
CA SER A 553 5.66 -53.06 29.15
C SER A 553 5.01 -54.43 29.22
N SER A 554 5.77 -55.47 28.92
CA SER A 554 5.30 -56.85 28.94
C SER A 554 6.40 -57.80 29.40
N THR A 555 6.05 -58.78 30.22
CA THR A 555 6.94 -59.90 30.59
C THR A 555 6.75 -61.12 29.70
N THR A 556 5.87 -61.03 28.70
CA THR A 556 5.53 -62.11 27.74
C THR A 556 5.71 -61.61 26.31
N SER A 557 6.11 -62.51 25.40
CA SER A 557 6.41 -62.19 24.00
C SER A 557 5.84 -63.27 23.06
N PRO A 558 5.14 -62.91 21.96
CA PRO A 558 4.73 -61.55 21.57
C PRO A 558 3.58 -61.02 22.45
N ALA A 559 3.39 -59.69 22.49
CA ALA A 559 2.23 -59.05 23.08
C ALA A 559 1.52 -58.15 22.07
N THR A 560 0.20 -57.96 22.22
CA THR A 560 -0.60 -57.13 21.32
C THR A 560 -0.86 -55.76 21.95
N LEU A 561 -0.43 -54.71 21.27
CA LEU A 561 -0.68 -53.32 21.66
C LEU A 561 -2.16 -52.99 21.47
N SER A 562 -2.74 -52.32 22.47
CA SER A 562 -4.11 -51.82 22.44
C SER A 562 -4.24 -50.58 23.33
N ALA A 563 -5.34 -49.84 23.19
CA ALA A 563 -5.63 -48.68 24.01
C ALA A 563 -7.12 -48.56 24.32
N THR A 564 -7.43 -47.99 25.48
CA THR A 564 -8.76 -47.47 25.84
C THR A 564 -8.68 -45.95 25.87
N TYR A 565 -9.56 -45.22 25.20
CA TYR A 565 -9.42 -43.77 25.04
C TYR A 565 -10.74 -43.06 24.74
N THR A 566 -10.75 -41.75 24.95
CA THR A 566 -11.88 -40.84 24.69
C THR A 566 -11.41 -39.53 24.05
N PRO A 567 -12.16 -38.96 23.08
CA PRO A 567 -13.34 -39.54 22.43
C PRO A 567 -12.98 -40.78 21.59
N ALA A 568 -13.94 -41.70 21.44
CA ALA A 568 -13.74 -42.87 20.58
C ALA A 568 -13.63 -42.41 19.11
N THR A 569 -12.71 -43.01 18.36
CA THR A 569 -12.49 -42.69 16.95
C THR A 569 -13.26 -43.68 16.05
N PRO A 570 -13.70 -43.26 14.85
CA PRO A 570 -14.44 -44.13 13.94
C PRO A 570 -13.68 -45.40 13.53
N ASN A 571 -12.36 -45.28 13.30
CA ASN A 571 -11.54 -46.37 12.80
C ASN A 571 -10.68 -47.04 13.88
N GLY A 572 -10.89 -46.70 15.15
CA GLY A 572 -10.25 -47.37 16.28
C GLY A 572 -8.75 -47.05 16.42
N LEU A 573 -7.99 -48.05 16.86
CA LEU A 573 -6.54 -47.97 17.03
C LEU A 573 -5.83 -48.74 15.91
N THR A 574 -4.84 -48.10 15.29
CA THR A 574 -3.87 -48.72 14.40
C THR A 574 -2.50 -48.69 15.07
N CYS A 575 -1.58 -49.51 14.59
CA CYS A 575 -0.19 -49.46 15.03
C CYS A 575 0.73 -49.32 13.82
N LEU A 576 1.90 -48.75 14.05
CA LEU A 576 2.96 -48.68 13.06
C LEU A 576 4.28 -49.06 13.72
N ASN A 577 4.84 -50.18 13.29
CA ASN A 577 6.19 -50.56 13.63
C ASN A 577 7.14 -49.70 12.80
N THR A 578 7.77 -48.69 13.42
CA THR A 578 8.56 -47.67 12.71
C THR A 578 9.89 -48.20 12.18
N VAL A 579 10.29 -49.44 12.51
CA VAL A 579 11.49 -50.09 11.97
C VAL A 579 11.17 -50.91 10.72
N THR A 580 10.02 -51.59 10.70
CA THR A 580 9.63 -52.48 9.59
C THR A 580 8.58 -51.87 8.65
N ASN A 581 8.07 -50.68 8.97
CA ASN A 581 6.92 -50.05 8.30
C ASN A 581 5.69 -50.97 8.22
N SER A 582 5.53 -51.87 9.20
CA SER A 582 4.40 -52.80 9.30
C SER A 582 3.27 -52.19 10.13
N THR A 583 2.02 -52.44 9.75
CA THR A 583 0.82 -52.00 10.49
C THR A 583 0.40 -52.96 11.61
N SER A 584 1.27 -53.90 12.00
CA SER A 584 1.02 -54.87 13.06
C SER A 584 0.94 -54.19 14.42
N CYS A 585 0.00 -54.60 15.28
CA CYS A 585 0.01 -54.28 16.71
C CYS A 585 0.72 -55.34 17.56
N GLY A 586 1.34 -56.35 16.94
CA GLY A 586 2.17 -57.34 17.63
C GLY A 586 3.58 -56.80 17.89
N MET A 587 3.96 -56.69 19.17
CA MET A 587 5.29 -56.27 19.61
C MET A 587 5.96 -57.45 20.32
N ASN A 588 7.17 -57.83 19.91
CA ASN A 588 7.95 -58.83 20.64
C ASN A 588 8.66 -58.16 21.81
N PHE A 589 8.83 -58.89 22.91
CA PHE A 589 9.64 -58.46 24.05
C PHE A 589 10.79 -59.45 24.24
N ASN A 590 12.01 -59.01 23.96
CA ASN A 590 13.22 -59.83 24.06
C ASN A 590 13.76 -59.84 25.48
N ASN A 591 14.38 -60.96 25.89
CA ASN A 591 14.99 -61.08 27.21
C ASN A 591 16.35 -60.36 27.31
N ALA A 592 16.95 -59.94 26.21
CA ALA A 592 18.18 -59.17 26.18
C ALA A 592 18.24 -58.28 24.93
N GLY A 593 18.95 -57.15 25.00
CA GLY A 593 19.12 -56.24 23.88
C GLY A 593 19.95 -55.00 24.24
N PHE A 594 20.00 -54.06 23.31
CA PHE A 594 20.61 -52.75 23.49
C PHE A 594 19.55 -51.68 23.70
N LEU A 595 19.84 -50.73 24.59
CA LEU A 595 19.03 -49.54 24.82
C LEU A 595 19.89 -48.29 24.65
N PHE A 596 19.41 -47.29 23.91
CA PHE A 596 20.02 -45.96 23.89
C PHE A 596 19.40 -45.12 25.00
N ALA A 597 20.20 -44.65 25.94
CA ALA A 597 19.75 -43.90 27.12
C ALA A 597 20.43 -42.51 27.20
N ALA A 598 19.74 -41.54 27.80
CA ALA A 598 20.26 -40.18 28.01
C ALA A 598 21.21 -40.09 29.22
N ALA A 599 21.20 -41.11 30.09
CA ALA A 599 22.05 -41.19 31.27
C ALA A 599 22.45 -42.65 31.52
N ALA A 600 23.53 -42.86 32.27
CA ALA A 600 23.89 -44.18 32.80
C ALA A 600 22.72 -44.74 33.62
N ASP A 601 22.44 -46.03 33.46
CA ASP A 601 21.31 -46.74 34.09
C ASP A 601 19.90 -46.21 33.75
N GLY A 602 19.80 -45.24 32.84
CA GLY A 602 18.54 -44.64 32.39
C GLY A 602 17.75 -45.53 31.43
N ILE A 603 16.44 -45.34 31.36
CA ILE A 603 15.57 -46.01 30.37
C ILE A 603 15.91 -45.58 28.94
N GLU A 604 15.26 -46.22 27.96
CA GLU A 604 15.32 -45.81 26.56
C GLU A 604 14.99 -44.31 26.40
N ALA A 605 15.84 -43.59 25.69
CA ALA A 605 15.74 -42.15 25.52
C ALA A 605 15.21 -41.79 24.14
N THR A 606 14.39 -40.74 24.10
CA THR A 606 14.08 -40.02 22.87
C THR A 606 15.21 -39.06 22.56
N ILE A 607 15.95 -39.34 21.48
CA ILE A 607 16.94 -38.41 20.93
C ILE A 607 16.17 -37.24 20.30
N PRO A 608 16.38 -35.99 20.77
CA PRO A 608 15.76 -34.82 20.21
C PRO A 608 16.41 -34.44 18.88
N THR A 609 15.85 -33.44 18.22
CA THR A 609 16.45 -32.82 17.03
C THR A 609 17.94 -32.51 17.23
N GLN A 610 18.75 -32.86 16.24
CA GLN A 610 20.17 -32.53 16.16
C GLN A 610 20.43 -31.49 15.05
N VAL A 611 21.63 -30.93 15.03
CA VAL A 611 22.07 -29.98 13.98
C VAL A 611 23.20 -30.62 13.18
N ALA A 612 23.09 -30.62 11.85
CA ALA A 612 24.06 -31.24 10.96
C ALA A 612 25.48 -30.71 11.21
N GLY A 613 26.46 -31.59 11.33
CA GLY A 613 27.86 -31.30 11.66
C GLY A 613 28.16 -31.04 13.13
N THR A 614 27.15 -30.99 14.00
CA THR A 614 27.32 -30.77 15.44
C THR A 614 27.31 -32.09 16.17
N ALA A 615 28.24 -32.29 17.12
CA ALA A 615 28.21 -33.45 17.99
C ALA A 615 27.05 -33.35 18.98
N SER A 616 26.36 -34.47 19.19
CA SER A 616 25.31 -34.58 20.19
C SER A 616 25.86 -34.43 21.61
N GLY A 617 24.94 -34.28 22.57
CA GLY A 617 25.25 -34.60 23.98
C GLY A 617 25.66 -36.07 24.15
N THR A 618 26.19 -36.41 25.32
CA THR A 618 26.55 -37.80 25.64
C THR A 618 25.30 -38.64 25.86
N TYR A 619 25.20 -39.73 25.11
CA TYR A 619 24.24 -40.81 25.31
C TYR A 619 24.97 -42.05 25.82
N TYR A 620 24.20 -43.06 26.23
CA TYR A 620 24.72 -44.33 26.70
C TYR A 620 24.07 -45.45 25.90
N LEU A 621 24.88 -46.33 25.31
CA LEU A 621 24.42 -47.63 24.85
C LEU A 621 24.46 -48.59 26.04
N ARG A 622 23.30 -49.08 26.46
CA ARG A 622 23.17 -50.03 27.56
C ARG A 622 22.96 -51.42 26.99
N ALA A 623 23.81 -52.36 27.36
CA ALA A 623 23.64 -53.77 27.03
C ALA A 623 22.97 -54.47 28.21
N VAL A 624 21.70 -54.82 28.07
CA VAL A 624 20.89 -55.33 29.19
C VAL A 624 20.28 -56.69 28.90
N ARG A 625 20.05 -57.47 29.96
CA ARG A 625 19.31 -58.73 29.94
C ARG A 625 18.40 -58.86 31.15
N THR A 626 17.37 -59.68 31.05
CA THR A 626 16.42 -59.95 32.12
C THR A 626 17.03 -60.92 33.11
N GLY A 627 17.16 -60.49 34.36
CA GLY A 627 17.62 -61.33 35.47
C GLY A 627 16.67 -62.52 35.68
N THR A 628 17.21 -63.72 35.85
CA THR A 628 16.42 -64.95 35.96
C THR A 628 15.71 -65.10 37.31
N THR A 629 16.12 -64.33 38.33
CA THR A 629 15.60 -64.37 39.70
C THR A 629 14.82 -63.12 40.08
N THR A 630 15.38 -61.94 39.81
CA THR A 630 14.80 -60.64 40.18
C THR A 630 13.89 -60.06 39.09
N ARG A 631 13.97 -60.58 37.86
CA ARG A 631 13.35 -60.02 36.65
C ARG A 631 13.78 -58.57 36.34
N ALA A 632 14.80 -58.04 37.02
CA ALA A 632 15.36 -56.72 36.75
C ALA A 632 16.28 -56.73 35.51
N CYS A 633 16.52 -55.56 34.90
CA CYS A 633 17.54 -55.45 33.85
C CYS A 633 18.95 -55.50 34.47
N GLU A 634 19.71 -56.53 34.13
CA GLU A 634 21.12 -56.73 34.51
C GLU A 634 22.04 -56.48 33.30
N ALA A 635 23.33 -56.24 33.55
CA ALA A 635 24.33 -56.06 32.49
C ALA A 635 24.46 -57.32 31.62
N ALA A 636 24.34 -57.17 30.30
CA ALA A 636 24.61 -58.23 29.32
C ALA A 636 26.06 -58.23 28.84
N LEU A 637 26.75 -57.08 28.87
CA LEU A 637 28.14 -56.90 28.47
C LEU A 637 28.90 -56.05 29.52
N THR A 638 30.20 -56.30 29.66
CA THR A 638 31.13 -55.49 30.46
C THR A 638 32.48 -55.38 29.73
N GLY A 639 33.27 -54.34 30.06
CA GLY A 639 34.57 -54.08 29.45
C GLY A 639 34.50 -53.57 28.01
N THR A 640 35.64 -53.47 27.33
CA THR A 640 35.69 -53.02 25.92
C THR A 640 35.15 -54.08 24.98
N GLN A 641 34.13 -53.72 24.21
CA GLN A 641 33.41 -54.58 23.29
C GLN A 641 33.28 -53.89 21.94
N SER A 642 33.56 -54.61 20.86
CA SER A 642 33.20 -54.15 19.51
C SER A 642 31.70 -54.42 19.28
N VAL A 643 30.92 -53.38 19.00
CA VAL A 643 29.48 -53.42 18.72
C VAL A 643 29.23 -52.91 17.31
N ASN A 644 28.46 -53.63 16.51
CA ASN A 644 28.16 -53.21 15.14
C ASN A 644 27.13 -52.09 15.16
N LEU A 645 27.51 -50.91 14.67
CA LEU A 645 26.64 -49.75 14.53
C LEU A 645 26.41 -49.38 13.06
N GLY A 646 25.22 -48.90 12.76
CA GLY A 646 24.83 -48.34 11.46
C GLY A 646 23.70 -47.34 11.64
N TYR A 647 23.40 -46.54 10.62
CA TYR A 647 22.26 -45.64 10.64
C TYR A 647 21.38 -45.84 9.41
N GLN A 648 20.09 -45.59 9.57
CA GLN A 648 19.07 -45.65 8.52
C GLN A 648 18.57 -44.24 8.20
N CYS A 649 18.46 -43.89 6.91
CA CYS A 649 17.75 -42.69 6.50
C CYS A 649 16.27 -43.01 6.37
N ASN A 650 15.45 -42.42 7.23
CA ASN A 650 14.00 -42.55 7.19
C ASN A 650 13.39 -41.52 6.23
N ASN A 651 13.91 -40.29 6.26
CA ASN A 651 13.54 -39.21 5.35
C ASN A 651 14.77 -38.33 5.06
N PRO A 652 15.39 -38.38 3.86
CA PRO A 652 14.95 -39.11 2.67
C PRO A 652 14.98 -40.63 2.86
N THR A 653 14.14 -41.36 2.12
CA THR A 653 14.10 -42.84 2.17
C THR A 653 15.35 -43.49 1.55
N THR A 654 16.15 -42.72 0.81
CA THR A 654 17.44 -43.15 0.26
C THR A 654 18.51 -42.16 0.68
N CYS A 655 19.51 -42.62 1.42
CA CYS A 655 20.61 -41.78 1.89
C CYS A 655 21.40 -41.18 0.72
N SER A 656 22.15 -40.11 1.01
CA SER A 656 23.22 -39.65 0.15
C SER A 656 24.29 -40.72 -0.05
N GLY A 657 25.05 -40.63 -1.14
CA GLY A 657 26.01 -41.66 -1.56
C GLY A 657 27.22 -41.88 -0.65
N SER A 658 27.30 -41.20 0.49
CA SER A 658 28.44 -41.23 1.42
C SER A 658 28.01 -41.58 2.85
N ASN A 659 28.92 -42.20 3.62
CA ASN A 659 28.69 -42.45 5.04
C ASN A 659 29.05 -41.18 5.81
N LEU A 660 28.03 -40.50 6.35
CA LEU A 660 28.17 -39.17 6.95
C LEU A 660 27.86 -39.14 8.45
N MET A 661 27.56 -40.28 9.09
CA MET A 661 27.41 -40.37 10.54
C MET A 661 28.67 -40.94 11.20
N SER A 662 29.12 -40.29 12.26
CA SER A 662 30.22 -40.72 13.11
C SER A 662 29.73 -40.93 14.55
N VAL A 663 30.16 -42.04 15.16
CA VAL A 663 29.90 -42.35 16.58
C VAL A 663 31.23 -42.38 17.33
N ASN A 664 31.29 -41.76 18.50
CA ASN A 664 32.47 -41.72 19.34
C ASN A 664 32.19 -42.35 20.71
N GLY A 665 32.70 -43.56 20.96
CA GLY A 665 32.71 -44.22 22.27
C GLY A 665 34.10 -44.28 22.92
N GLY A 666 35.00 -43.39 22.51
CA GLY A 666 36.41 -43.31 22.90
C GLY A 666 37.28 -42.78 21.77
N ALA A 667 36.96 -43.16 20.52
CA ALA A 667 37.50 -42.57 19.30
C ALA A 667 36.39 -42.43 18.23
N PRO A 668 36.35 -41.35 17.43
CA PRO A 668 35.36 -41.18 16.36
C PRO A 668 35.48 -42.28 15.29
N THR A 669 34.37 -42.95 15.00
CA THR A 669 34.28 -43.99 13.97
C THR A 669 33.11 -43.70 13.02
N VAL A 670 33.38 -43.62 11.72
CA VAL A 670 32.34 -43.45 10.69
C VAL A 670 31.59 -44.77 10.53
N ILE A 671 30.26 -44.72 10.66
CA ILE A 671 29.39 -45.90 10.62
C ILE A 671 28.67 -46.01 9.27
N ALA A 672 28.25 -47.22 8.92
CA ALA A 672 27.62 -47.49 7.63
C ALA A 672 26.19 -46.94 7.56
N ARG A 673 25.84 -46.39 6.39
CA ARG A 673 24.48 -45.96 6.06
C ARG A 673 23.63 -47.12 5.55
N ASN A 674 22.32 -46.99 5.73
CA ASN A 674 21.29 -47.90 5.26
C ASN A 674 20.13 -47.06 4.74
N ASP A 675 19.56 -47.47 3.60
CA ASP A 675 18.33 -46.87 3.09
C ASP A 675 17.12 -47.37 3.90
N ASP A 676 15.98 -46.69 3.77
CA ASP A 676 14.78 -47.05 4.52
C ASP A 676 14.34 -48.50 4.23
N GLY A 677 14.10 -49.28 5.29
CA GLY A 677 13.70 -50.68 5.20
C GLY A 677 14.81 -51.66 4.79
N VAL A 678 16.07 -51.23 4.62
CA VAL A 678 17.19 -52.09 4.19
C VAL A 678 18.28 -52.17 5.27
N LEU A 679 18.13 -53.07 6.24
CA LEU A 679 19.12 -53.31 7.30
C LEU A 679 20.21 -54.29 6.84
N SER A 680 21.30 -53.80 6.24
CA SER A 680 22.29 -54.67 5.59
C SER A 680 23.75 -54.36 5.93
N ASN A 681 24.06 -53.13 6.34
CA ASN A 681 25.45 -52.69 6.56
C ASN A 681 25.65 -52.14 7.97
N SER A 682 26.76 -52.53 8.59
CA SER A 682 27.18 -52.03 9.90
C SER A 682 28.71 -52.05 10.05
N ILE A 683 29.24 -51.22 10.96
CA ILE A 683 30.67 -51.11 11.26
C ILE A 683 30.86 -51.34 12.76
N GLY A 684 31.88 -52.13 13.12
CA GLY A 684 32.25 -52.36 14.52
C GLY A 684 32.81 -51.09 15.17
N VAL A 685 32.16 -50.63 16.23
CA VAL A 685 32.59 -49.51 17.07
C VAL A 685 32.98 -50.05 18.44
N ASN A 686 34.18 -49.72 18.91
CA ASN A 686 34.64 -50.15 20.23
C ASN A 686 34.01 -49.27 21.31
N LEU A 687 33.20 -49.90 22.17
CA LEU A 687 32.50 -49.27 23.28
C LEU A 687 32.95 -49.93 24.59
N THR A 688 33.24 -49.13 25.62
CA THR A 688 33.65 -49.67 26.93
C THR A 688 32.48 -49.65 27.90
N PHE A 689 31.96 -50.83 28.21
CA PHE A 689 30.83 -51.03 29.10
C PHE A 689 31.29 -51.11 30.56
N ASP A 690 30.65 -50.36 31.45
CA ASP A 690 30.86 -50.46 32.90
C ASP A 690 30.26 -51.76 33.49
N ILE A 691 30.30 -51.91 34.82
CA ILE A 691 29.77 -53.08 35.53
C ILE A 691 28.24 -53.21 35.43
N ASN A 692 27.55 -52.10 35.17
CA ASN A 692 26.10 -52.04 34.98
C ASN A 692 25.72 -52.19 33.49
N GLY A 693 26.71 -52.36 32.60
CA GLY A 693 26.50 -52.52 31.18
C GLY A 693 26.19 -51.23 30.43
N ASN A 694 26.66 -50.07 30.91
CA ASN A 694 26.53 -48.78 30.22
C ASN A 694 27.83 -48.42 29.48
N ALA A 695 27.74 -47.97 28.22
CA ALA A 695 28.86 -47.41 27.47
C ALA A 695 28.52 -46.02 26.92
N PRO A 696 29.25 -44.94 27.29
CA PRO A 696 29.00 -43.60 26.78
C PRO A 696 29.36 -43.48 25.30
N LEU A 697 28.58 -42.71 24.56
CA LEU A 697 28.83 -42.36 23.16
C LEU A 697 28.30 -40.96 22.81
N THR A 698 28.88 -40.34 21.79
CA THR A 698 28.30 -39.19 21.08
C THR A 698 28.13 -39.50 19.61
N LEU A 699 27.20 -38.81 18.95
CA LEU A 699 26.95 -38.95 17.51
C LEU A 699 27.07 -37.59 16.80
N THR A 700 27.62 -37.59 15.59
CA THR A 700 27.67 -36.44 14.70
C THR A 700 27.20 -36.88 13.32
N TYR A 701 26.22 -36.19 12.75
CA TYR A 701 25.75 -36.47 11.40
C TYR A 701 26.05 -35.29 10.47
N GLY A 702 26.81 -35.53 9.41
CA GLY A 702 27.25 -34.53 8.43
C GLY A 702 26.26 -34.26 7.30
N ASP A 703 24.99 -34.62 7.49
CA ASP A 703 23.90 -34.41 6.53
C ASP A 703 22.60 -34.08 7.27
N VAL A 704 21.52 -33.89 6.51
CA VAL A 704 20.20 -33.55 7.04
C VAL A 704 19.18 -34.67 6.82
N GLY A 705 18.03 -34.54 7.47
CA GLY A 705 16.90 -35.44 7.34
C GLY A 705 16.56 -36.16 8.64
N GLN A 706 15.58 -37.05 8.59
CA GLN A 706 15.22 -37.94 9.69
C GLN A 706 16.00 -39.26 9.58
N VAL A 707 16.67 -39.64 10.67
CA VAL A 707 17.52 -40.83 10.73
C VAL A 707 17.27 -41.66 12.00
N THR A 708 17.64 -42.94 11.94
CA THR A 708 17.60 -43.87 13.07
C THR A 708 18.97 -44.52 13.24
N LEU A 709 19.50 -44.56 14.47
CA LEU A 709 20.75 -45.25 14.80
C LEU A 709 20.46 -46.69 15.24
N LEU A 710 21.27 -47.64 14.78
CA LEU A 710 21.06 -49.07 14.93
C LEU A 710 22.29 -49.71 15.57
N ALA A 711 22.08 -50.66 16.48
CA ALA A 711 23.11 -51.43 17.15
C ALA A 711 22.81 -52.93 17.10
N ASN A 712 23.82 -53.74 16.80
CA ASN A 712 23.72 -55.20 16.95
C ASN A 712 25.04 -55.84 17.43
N LYS A 713 24.91 -56.97 18.14
CA LYS A 713 26.01 -57.86 18.53
C LYS A 713 25.46 -59.23 18.91
N THR A 714 26.11 -60.30 18.46
CA THR A 714 25.77 -61.66 18.91
C THR A 714 26.67 -62.09 20.06
N VAL A 715 26.09 -62.58 21.15
CA VAL A 715 26.83 -63.13 22.31
C VAL A 715 26.29 -64.50 22.68
N GLY A 716 27.15 -65.51 22.65
CA GLY A 716 26.76 -66.89 22.99
C GLY A 716 25.64 -67.47 22.11
N GLY A 717 25.46 -66.96 20.90
CA GLY A 717 24.37 -67.34 19.98
C GLY A 717 23.08 -66.51 20.13
N ALA A 718 22.98 -65.64 21.14
CA ALA A 718 21.83 -64.74 21.32
C ALA A 718 22.12 -63.36 20.67
N PRO A 719 21.20 -62.81 19.86
CA PRO A 719 21.35 -61.47 19.31
C PRO A 719 21.00 -60.41 20.37
N LEU A 720 21.88 -59.43 20.54
CA LEU A 720 21.58 -58.15 21.18
C LEU A 720 21.36 -57.15 20.04
N THR A 721 20.15 -56.61 19.94
CA THR A 721 19.80 -55.57 18.97
C THR A 721 19.19 -54.37 19.70
N GLY A 722 19.31 -53.19 19.10
CA GLY A 722 18.64 -51.98 19.58
C GLY A 722 18.66 -50.90 18.51
N ALA A 723 17.68 -50.01 18.56
CA ALA A 723 17.56 -48.86 17.69
C ALA A 723 17.21 -47.62 18.52
N THR A 724 17.48 -46.44 17.99
CA THR A 724 16.93 -45.19 18.56
C THR A 724 15.51 -44.96 18.05
N ASN A 725 14.81 -43.98 18.61
CA ASN A 725 13.71 -43.35 17.86
C ASN A 725 14.26 -42.72 16.56
N PRO A 726 13.42 -42.54 15.54
CA PRO A 726 13.72 -41.61 14.45
C PRO A 726 13.89 -40.20 15.02
N PHE A 727 14.95 -39.51 14.65
CA PHE A 727 15.19 -38.12 15.04
C PHE A 727 15.61 -37.29 13.84
N VAL A 728 15.22 -36.01 13.86
CA VAL A 728 15.54 -35.06 12.77
C VAL A 728 16.91 -34.45 13.01
N VAL A 729 17.73 -34.39 11.96
CA VAL A 729 18.95 -33.59 11.90
C VAL A 729 18.70 -32.42 10.95
N LYS A 730 18.54 -31.22 11.50
CA LYS A 730 18.26 -30.02 10.71
C LYS A 730 19.55 -29.39 10.16
N PRO A 731 19.47 -28.57 9.09
CA PRO A 731 20.64 -27.85 8.58
C PRO A 731 21.35 -27.04 9.67
N GLY A 732 22.67 -26.91 9.56
CA GLY A 732 23.45 -25.98 10.37
C GLY A 732 23.31 -24.53 9.90
N GLY A 733 22.95 -24.32 8.64
CA GLY A 733 22.64 -23.02 8.07
C GLY A 733 22.64 -23.06 6.54
N PHE A 734 22.58 -21.88 5.93
CA PHE A 734 22.62 -21.70 4.48
C PHE A 734 23.64 -20.64 4.10
N VAL A 735 24.21 -20.78 2.91
CA VAL A 735 25.13 -19.81 2.30
C VAL A 735 24.62 -19.47 0.91
N VAL A 736 24.51 -18.17 0.60
CA VAL A 736 24.24 -17.68 -0.75
C VAL A 736 25.55 -17.19 -1.37
N SER A 737 25.84 -17.66 -2.57
CA SER A 737 27.11 -17.42 -3.29
C SER A 737 26.88 -17.29 -4.80
N ASP A 738 27.96 -17.07 -5.56
CA ASP A 738 27.95 -16.95 -7.03
C ASP A 738 26.85 -16.01 -7.56
N ILE A 739 26.67 -14.87 -6.87
CA ILE A 739 25.70 -13.86 -7.29
C ILE A 739 26.26 -13.13 -8.51
N LYS A 740 25.59 -13.23 -9.66
CA LYS A 740 26.04 -12.66 -10.93
C LYS A 740 24.87 -12.34 -11.86
N GLN A 741 25.10 -11.55 -12.90
CA GLN A 741 24.10 -11.33 -13.94
C GLN A 741 23.76 -12.67 -14.62
N THR A 742 22.49 -12.90 -14.94
CA THR A 742 22.11 -14.12 -15.68
C THR A 742 22.48 -13.98 -17.16
N ALA A 743 22.18 -12.82 -17.75
CA ALA A 743 22.52 -12.52 -19.13
C ALA A 743 24.02 -12.23 -19.29
N SER A 744 24.51 -12.37 -20.53
CA SER A 744 25.89 -11.97 -20.89
C SER A 744 26.13 -10.49 -20.55
N PRO A 745 27.28 -10.12 -19.96
CA PRO A 745 28.49 -10.92 -19.81
C PRO A 745 28.65 -11.63 -18.45
N GLN A 746 27.56 -11.84 -17.70
CA GLN A 746 27.57 -12.61 -16.44
C GLN A 746 28.48 -12.02 -15.37
N LEU A 747 28.50 -10.68 -15.24
CA LEU A 747 29.34 -10.01 -14.26
C LEU A 747 29.00 -10.46 -12.84
N ALA A 748 30.03 -10.76 -12.05
CA ALA A 748 29.87 -11.02 -10.64
C ALA A 748 29.35 -9.79 -9.91
N ASN A 749 28.57 -10.00 -8.85
CA ASN A 749 28.06 -8.94 -7.98
C ASN A 749 29.24 -8.06 -7.49
N PRO A 750 29.24 -6.75 -7.80
CA PRO A 750 30.34 -5.87 -7.44
C PRO A 750 30.38 -5.51 -5.96
N ALA A 751 29.37 -5.92 -5.17
CA ALA A 751 29.24 -5.63 -3.75
C ALA A 751 29.40 -4.13 -3.45
N ALA A 752 28.69 -3.30 -4.24
CA ALA A 752 28.80 -1.85 -4.15
C ALA A 752 28.54 -1.36 -2.72
N GLY A 753 29.44 -0.52 -2.19
CA GLY A 753 29.28 0.10 -0.86
C GLY A 753 28.39 1.35 -0.85
N GLY A 754 28.00 1.86 -2.02
CA GLY A 754 27.20 3.07 -2.14
C GLY A 754 26.91 3.45 -3.59
N ALA A 755 26.28 4.61 -3.79
CA ALA A 755 25.79 5.03 -5.10
C ALA A 755 26.89 5.31 -6.15
N ALA A 756 28.12 5.52 -5.73
CA ALA A 756 29.28 5.66 -6.62
C ALA A 756 29.90 4.31 -7.02
N GLY A 757 29.42 3.20 -6.46
CA GLY A 757 29.89 1.86 -6.78
C GLY A 757 29.48 1.40 -8.17
N ALA A 758 30.18 0.38 -8.66
CA ALA A 758 29.94 -0.21 -9.98
C ALA A 758 28.50 -0.75 -10.10
N ARG A 759 27.93 -0.61 -11.30
CA ARG A 759 26.61 -1.13 -11.65
C ARG A 759 26.61 -2.65 -11.67
N PHE A 760 25.50 -3.24 -11.23
CA PHE A 760 25.28 -4.69 -11.25
C PHE A 760 24.27 -5.08 -12.32
N VAL A 761 22.97 -4.97 -12.07
CA VAL A 761 21.89 -5.32 -13.03
C VAL A 761 20.84 -4.22 -13.09
N MET A 762 20.09 -4.13 -14.19
CA MET A 762 18.96 -3.22 -14.27
C MET A 762 17.87 -3.65 -13.27
N ALA A 763 17.14 -2.69 -12.72
CA ALA A 763 15.98 -2.96 -11.88
C ALA A 763 14.95 -3.78 -12.68
N GLY A 764 14.52 -4.92 -12.11
CA GLY A 764 13.63 -5.88 -12.76
C GLY A 764 14.32 -6.90 -13.68
N GLU A 765 15.62 -6.77 -13.95
CA GLU A 765 16.39 -7.75 -14.71
C GLU A 765 16.76 -8.98 -13.85
N SER A 766 16.81 -10.15 -14.49
CA SER A 766 17.17 -11.41 -13.84
C SER A 766 18.66 -11.48 -13.49
N PHE A 767 18.96 -11.91 -12.27
CA PHE A 767 20.28 -12.29 -11.81
C PHE A 767 20.28 -13.71 -11.24
N THR A 768 21.48 -14.30 -11.17
CA THR A 768 21.73 -15.66 -10.70
C THR A 768 22.28 -15.62 -9.28
N ALA A 769 21.91 -16.58 -8.45
CA ALA A 769 22.56 -16.86 -7.17
C ALA A 769 22.54 -18.38 -6.89
N THR A 770 23.55 -18.86 -6.19
CA THR A 770 23.65 -20.26 -5.75
C THR A 770 23.46 -20.35 -4.24
N VAL A 771 22.48 -21.13 -3.80
CA VAL A 771 22.23 -21.44 -2.39
C VAL A 771 22.79 -22.82 -2.08
N THR A 772 23.64 -22.88 -1.06
CA THR A 772 24.18 -24.11 -0.50
C THR A 772 23.63 -24.29 0.90
N VAL A 773 22.98 -25.42 1.16
CA VAL A 773 22.58 -25.84 2.50
C VAL A 773 23.76 -26.51 3.18
N THR A 774 24.07 -26.09 4.40
CA THR A 774 25.32 -26.43 5.06
C THR A 774 25.12 -27.04 6.45
N THR A 775 26.06 -27.90 6.83
CA THR A 775 26.35 -28.27 8.22
C THR A 775 26.85 -27.06 9.00
N SER A 776 26.94 -27.16 10.33
CA SER A 776 27.54 -26.11 11.18
C SER A 776 29.03 -25.85 10.87
N GLY A 777 29.70 -26.79 10.18
CA GLY A 777 31.06 -26.64 9.66
C GLY A 777 31.16 -26.08 8.24
N GLY A 778 30.04 -25.69 7.60
CA GLY A 778 30.03 -25.09 6.25
C GLY A 778 30.10 -26.09 5.10
N VAL A 779 30.05 -27.40 5.38
CA VAL A 779 30.02 -28.45 4.34
C VAL A 779 28.60 -28.63 3.83
N ALA A 780 28.41 -28.81 2.52
CA ALA A 780 27.10 -29.04 1.91
C ALA A 780 26.42 -30.30 2.49
N THR A 781 25.09 -30.29 2.58
CA THR A 781 24.27 -31.40 3.11
C THR A 781 23.52 -32.10 1.97
N PRO A 782 24.04 -33.21 1.40
CA PRO A 782 23.52 -33.79 0.17
C PRO A 782 22.09 -34.33 0.21
N ASN A 783 21.54 -34.60 1.39
CA ASN A 783 20.15 -35.05 1.54
C ASN A 783 19.13 -33.91 1.39
N TYR A 784 19.52 -32.65 1.51
CA TYR A 784 18.57 -31.53 1.41
C TYR A 784 17.96 -31.46 0.02
N GLY A 785 16.62 -31.40 -0.06
CA GLY A 785 15.84 -31.46 -1.29
C GLY A 785 15.52 -32.89 -1.77
N ARG A 786 15.95 -33.92 -1.04
CA ARG A 786 15.63 -35.34 -1.32
C ARG A 786 14.56 -35.89 -0.38
N GLU A 787 14.08 -35.09 0.56
CA GLU A 787 13.05 -35.50 1.51
C GLU A 787 11.79 -35.97 0.78
N THR A 788 10.97 -36.81 1.43
CA THR A 788 9.69 -37.31 0.89
C THR A 788 8.81 -36.17 0.37
N GLN A 789 8.82 -35.05 1.08
CA GLN A 789 8.39 -33.75 0.59
C GLN A 789 9.62 -32.84 0.55
N PRO A 790 10.20 -32.54 -0.62
CA PRO A 790 11.43 -31.78 -0.73
C PRO A 790 11.31 -30.38 -0.11
N GLU A 791 12.23 -30.06 0.81
CA GLU A 791 12.18 -28.78 1.53
C GLU A 791 12.81 -27.64 0.72
N GLY A 792 12.14 -26.48 0.68
CA GLY A 792 12.55 -25.32 -0.11
C GLY A 792 13.43 -24.34 0.66
N VAL A 793 13.78 -23.22 0.00
CA VAL A 793 14.43 -22.07 0.64
C VAL A 793 13.73 -20.78 0.23
N ASN A 794 13.53 -19.87 1.18
CA ASN A 794 13.07 -18.52 0.90
C ASN A 794 14.21 -17.51 1.12
N LEU A 795 14.47 -16.65 0.13
CA LEU A 795 15.42 -15.56 0.18
C LEU A 795 14.71 -14.25 0.56
N ALA A 796 14.91 -13.82 1.80
CA ALA A 796 14.42 -12.52 2.26
C ALA A 796 15.37 -11.40 1.81
N THR A 797 14.81 -10.28 1.36
CA THR A 797 15.57 -9.06 1.03
C THR A 797 15.58 -8.07 2.17
N ALA A 798 16.68 -7.35 2.34
CA ALA A 798 16.74 -6.13 3.13
C ALA A 798 17.47 -5.03 2.37
N LEU A 799 16.82 -3.87 2.23
CA LEU A 799 17.41 -2.69 1.59
C LEU A 799 18.57 -2.16 2.43
N VAL A 800 19.72 -1.95 1.79
CA VAL A 800 20.90 -1.31 2.39
C VAL A 800 20.91 0.17 2.05
N LEU A 801 20.82 0.50 0.75
CA LEU A 801 20.81 1.88 0.27
C LEU A 801 19.91 2.03 -0.97
N PRO A 802 19.28 3.20 -1.17
CA PRO A 802 19.32 4.39 -0.31
C PRO A 802 18.58 4.17 1.03
N ALA A 803 19.08 4.77 2.11
CA ALA A 803 18.46 4.65 3.43
C ALA A 803 17.04 5.25 3.42
N GLY A 804 16.11 4.58 4.11
CA GLY A 804 14.68 4.97 4.10
C GLY A 804 14.00 4.81 2.75
N GLY A 805 14.57 4.03 1.83
CA GLY A 805 13.95 3.66 0.55
C GLY A 805 12.99 2.48 0.69
N SER A 806 12.40 2.07 -0.43
CA SER A 806 11.52 0.92 -0.52
C SER A 806 12.30 -0.38 -0.62
N ASN A 807 12.00 -1.35 0.26
CA ASN A 807 12.53 -2.71 0.15
C ASN A 807 11.57 -3.56 -0.69
N ALA A 808 11.70 -3.50 -2.02
CA ALA A 808 10.84 -4.27 -2.90
C ALA A 808 10.99 -5.78 -2.69
N THR A 809 9.90 -6.51 -2.93
CA THR A 809 9.89 -7.97 -2.88
C THR A 809 10.81 -8.55 -3.95
N LEU A 810 11.54 -9.61 -3.60
CA LEU A 810 12.33 -10.38 -4.56
C LEU A 810 11.42 -11.31 -5.35
N THR A 811 11.36 -11.11 -6.66
CA THR A 811 10.68 -12.04 -7.57
C THR A 811 11.50 -13.32 -7.67
N ASN A 812 10.81 -14.46 -7.61
CA ASN A 812 11.42 -15.81 -7.59
C ASN A 812 12.34 -16.08 -6.39
N GLY A 813 12.16 -15.36 -5.27
CA GLY A 813 12.91 -15.57 -4.03
C GLY A 813 12.61 -16.88 -3.30
N VAL A 814 11.56 -17.62 -3.70
CA VAL A 814 11.22 -18.94 -3.17
C VAL A 814 11.76 -20.02 -4.10
N ILE A 815 12.68 -20.82 -3.59
CA ILE A 815 13.37 -21.91 -4.27
C ILE A 815 12.69 -23.21 -3.85
N GLY A 816 12.08 -23.93 -4.80
CA GLY A 816 11.47 -25.22 -4.50
C GLY A 816 12.51 -26.27 -4.10
N GLY A 817 12.16 -27.18 -3.19
CA GLY A 817 13.11 -28.17 -2.69
C GLY A 817 13.67 -29.11 -3.76
N SER A 818 12.86 -29.41 -4.78
CA SER A 818 13.29 -30.21 -5.94
C SER A 818 14.36 -29.53 -6.81
N SER A 819 14.68 -28.25 -6.57
CA SER A 819 15.78 -27.54 -7.25
C SER A 819 17.14 -27.84 -6.64
N PHE A 820 17.21 -28.45 -5.45
CA PHE A 820 18.47 -28.80 -4.80
C PHE A 820 18.99 -30.15 -5.32
N THR A 821 20.25 -30.16 -5.73
CA THR A 821 21.01 -31.37 -6.05
C THR A 821 22.23 -31.41 -5.17
N SER A 822 22.36 -32.47 -4.35
CA SER A 822 23.44 -32.60 -3.36
C SER A 822 23.54 -31.39 -2.41
N GLY A 823 22.40 -30.84 -1.98
CA GLY A 823 22.33 -29.69 -1.07
C GLY A 823 22.65 -28.33 -1.70
N VAL A 824 22.71 -28.25 -3.04
CA VAL A 824 23.01 -27.02 -3.78
C VAL A 824 21.93 -26.73 -4.81
N ALA A 825 21.45 -25.49 -4.87
CA ALA A 825 20.53 -25.01 -5.91
C ALA A 825 21.05 -23.70 -6.53
N THR A 826 21.09 -23.62 -7.85
CA THR A 826 21.40 -22.39 -8.59
C THR A 826 20.12 -21.85 -9.22
N VAL A 827 19.73 -20.65 -8.82
CA VAL A 827 18.54 -19.95 -9.31
C VAL A 827 18.99 -18.87 -10.28
N THR A 828 18.47 -18.87 -11.49
CA THR A 828 18.93 -18.00 -12.60
C THR A 828 17.97 -16.86 -12.94
N ASN A 829 16.83 -16.76 -12.26
CA ASN A 829 15.75 -15.83 -12.59
C ASN A 829 15.33 -14.96 -11.39
N LEU A 830 16.20 -14.76 -10.41
CA LEU A 830 15.93 -13.81 -9.32
C LEU A 830 15.84 -12.39 -9.89
N SER A 831 14.85 -11.61 -9.48
CA SER A 831 14.69 -10.24 -9.97
C SER A 831 14.22 -9.32 -8.86
N TRP A 832 14.80 -8.12 -8.82
CA TRP A 832 14.46 -7.09 -7.85
C TRP A 832 14.08 -5.79 -8.58
N GLY A 833 12.84 -5.35 -8.38
CA GLY A 833 12.21 -4.30 -9.18
C GLY A 833 12.59 -2.86 -8.85
N GLU A 834 13.63 -2.65 -8.03
CA GLU A 834 14.02 -1.34 -7.50
C GLU A 834 15.48 -1.00 -7.77
N VAL A 835 15.80 0.29 -7.66
CA VAL A 835 17.17 0.81 -7.66
C VAL A 835 17.77 0.67 -6.27
N GLY A 836 19.09 0.51 -6.18
CA GLY A 836 19.77 0.52 -4.89
C GLY A 836 20.68 -0.68 -4.66
N ILE A 837 20.91 -0.96 -3.38
CA ILE A 837 21.76 -2.03 -2.87
C ILE A 837 20.97 -2.74 -1.78
N MET A 838 20.95 -4.06 -1.80
CA MET A 838 20.21 -4.89 -0.85
C MET A 838 21.06 -6.05 -0.34
N THR A 839 20.57 -6.80 0.64
CA THR A 839 21.16 -8.07 1.10
C THR A 839 20.12 -9.17 0.97
N LEU A 840 20.60 -10.41 0.88
CA LEU A 840 19.77 -11.61 0.85
C LEU A 840 20.01 -12.44 2.12
N THR A 841 18.94 -12.92 2.74
CA THR A 841 19.02 -13.86 3.87
C THR A 841 18.21 -15.12 3.53
N PRO A 842 18.86 -16.28 3.36
CA PRO A 842 18.17 -17.55 3.12
C PRO A 842 17.54 -18.11 4.41
N ARG A 843 16.41 -18.77 4.30
CA ARG A 843 15.77 -19.54 5.37
C ARG A 843 15.00 -20.75 4.81
N VAL A 844 14.59 -21.69 5.65
CA VAL A 844 13.71 -22.80 5.26
C VAL A 844 12.43 -22.24 4.63
N GLY A 845 11.92 -22.89 3.58
CA GLY A 845 10.90 -22.33 2.70
C GLY A 845 9.59 -22.00 3.43
N ASP A 846 9.12 -22.94 4.23
CA ASP A 846 7.92 -22.84 5.07
C ASP A 846 8.20 -22.39 6.52
N GLY A 847 9.47 -22.29 6.89
CA GLY A 847 9.92 -21.94 8.24
C GLY A 847 9.97 -23.12 9.22
N ASP A 848 9.92 -24.37 8.75
CA ASP A 848 9.99 -25.56 9.61
C ASP A 848 10.62 -26.77 8.89
N TYR A 849 11.86 -27.13 9.26
CA TYR A 849 12.51 -28.31 8.67
C TYR A 849 12.03 -29.61 9.33
N LEU A 850 11.06 -30.31 8.71
CA LEU A 850 10.53 -31.61 9.19
C LEU A 850 10.01 -31.59 10.64
N GLY A 851 9.42 -30.48 11.10
CA GLY A 851 8.94 -30.32 12.48
C GLY A 851 10.02 -29.90 13.48
N ALA A 852 11.23 -29.57 13.03
CA ALA A 852 12.37 -29.17 13.84
C ALA A 852 12.52 -27.64 14.03
N GLY A 853 11.57 -26.87 13.51
CA GLY A 853 11.54 -25.41 13.50
C GLY A 853 12.41 -24.79 12.40
N ASP A 854 12.34 -23.45 12.33
CA ASP A 854 13.03 -22.67 11.31
C ASP A 854 14.56 -22.79 11.42
N VAL A 855 15.22 -22.63 10.26
CA VAL A 855 16.65 -22.42 10.14
C VAL A 855 16.88 -21.24 9.22
N ALA A 856 17.53 -20.20 9.74
CA ALA A 856 18.02 -19.07 8.95
C ALA A 856 19.51 -19.28 8.63
N GLY A 857 19.93 -18.82 7.46
CA GLY A 857 21.33 -18.80 7.05
C GLY A 857 21.99 -17.45 7.20
N THR A 858 23.21 -17.36 6.68
CA THR A 858 24.02 -16.14 6.79
C THR A 858 23.53 -15.09 5.80
N THR A 859 23.23 -13.89 6.28
CA THR A 859 22.94 -12.73 5.41
C THR A 859 24.15 -12.44 4.52
N THR A 860 23.91 -12.24 3.22
CA THR A 860 24.97 -11.91 2.27
C THR A 860 25.61 -10.55 2.58
N GLY A 861 26.77 -10.31 1.99
CA GLY A 861 27.21 -8.93 1.76
C GLY A 861 26.27 -8.18 0.80
N ASN A 862 26.64 -6.94 0.47
CA ASN A 862 25.86 -6.10 -0.44
C ASN A 862 25.66 -6.78 -1.80
N VAL A 863 24.42 -6.79 -2.28
CA VAL A 863 23.96 -7.23 -3.59
C VAL A 863 23.49 -6.01 -4.37
N GLY A 864 24.16 -5.71 -5.48
CA GLY A 864 23.96 -4.48 -6.24
C GLY A 864 25.26 -3.72 -6.49
N ARG A 865 25.26 -2.63 -7.25
CA ARG A 865 24.17 -1.64 -7.37
C ARG A 865 23.18 -1.87 -8.52
N PHE A 866 21.89 -1.93 -8.22
CA PHE A 866 20.80 -1.90 -9.18
C PHE A 866 20.53 -0.48 -9.67
N TYR A 867 20.19 -0.32 -10.95
CA TYR A 867 19.97 0.97 -11.63
C TYR A 867 18.75 0.89 -12.55
N PRO A 868 18.12 2.01 -12.97
CA PRO A 868 16.92 1.96 -13.80
C PRO A 868 17.16 1.25 -15.13
N ALA A 869 16.11 0.68 -15.70
CA ALA A 869 16.16 0.10 -17.03
C ALA A 869 15.88 1.13 -18.13
N LYS A 870 15.05 2.15 -17.85
CA LYS A 870 14.64 3.19 -18.81
C LYS A 870 14.01 4.39 -18.10
N PHE A 871 13.79 5.46 -18.85
CA PHE A 871 12.98 6.61 -18.41
C PHE A 871 11.72 6.74 -19.26
N ALA A 872 10.61 7.11 -18.62
CA ALA A 872 9.37 7.45 -19.29
C ALA A 872 9.07 8.94 -19.11
N ILE A 873 8.44 9.54 -20.12
CA ILE A 873 7.91 10.90 -20.08
C ILE A 873 6.39 10.84 -20.10
N SER A 874 5.77 11.54 -19.16
CA SER A 874 4.32 11.71 -19.06
C SER A 874 3.96 13.18 -18.80
N ALA A 875 2.66 13.52 -18.88
CA ALA A 875 2.14 14.88 -18.67
C ALA A 875 2.90 15.96 -19.46
N ALA A 876 3.39 15.61 -20.66
CA ALA A 876 4.20 16.51 -21.44
C ALA A 876 3.35 17.63 -22.03
N SER A 877 3.84 18.84 -21.91
CA SER A 877 3.21 20.06 -22.40
C SER A 877 4.27 21.01 -22.94
N LEU A 878 3.89 21.77 -23.96
CA LEU A 878 4.71 22.83 -24.52
C LEU A 878 3.91 24.14 -24.44
N THR A 879 4.50 25.13 -23.77
CA THR A 879 3.96 26.50 -23.66
C THR A 879 4.75 27.42 -24.59
N PRO A 880 4.12 27.95 -25.66
CA PRO A 880 4.73 28.97 -26.52
C PRO A 880 5.13 30.23 -25.73
N ALA A 881 6.08 31.01 -26.26
CA ALA A 881 6.55 32.22 -25.59
C ALA A 881 5.44 33.28 -25.46
N CYS A 882 4.51 33.32 -26.42
CA CYS A 882 3.26 34.07 -26.32
C CYS A 882 2.05 33.16 -26.40
N ALA A 883 1.23 33.14 -25.34
CA ALA A 883 0.04 32.31 -25.23
C ALA A 883 -1.13 33.11 -24.61
N PRO A 884 -1.86 33.92 -25.40
CA PRO A 884 -2.87 34.84 -24.88
C PRO A 884 -4.20 34.18 -24.47
N GLY A 885 -4.34 32.86 -24.59
CA GLY A 885 -5.47 32.10 -24.02
C GLY A 885 -6.05 31.00 -24.90
N ALA A 886 -5.86 31.05 -26.24
CA ALA A 886 -6.31 30.01 -27.17
C ALA A 886 -5.14 29.41 -27.98
N PRO A 887 -5.07 28.08 -28.19
CA PRO A 887 -3.97 27.44 -28.92
C PRO A 887 -3.74 27.99 -30.34
N ALA A 888 -4.82 28.35 -31.06
CA ALA A 888 -4.73 28.91 -32.41
C ALA A 888 -4.06 30.29 -32.47
N THR A 889 -4.04 31.01 -31.34
CA THR A 889 -3.43 32.34 -31.19
C THR A 889 -2.10 32.30 -30.44
N SER A 890 -1.64 31.12 -30.00
CA SER A 890 -0.36 30.97 -29.31
C SER A 890 0.79 30.75 -30.29
N PHE A 891 1.92 31.40 -30.07
CA PHE A 891 3.08 31.32 -30.95
C PHE A 891 4.39 31.65 -30.22
N THR A 892 5.51 31.37 -30.87
CA THR A 892 6.85 31.81 -30.46
C THR A 892 7.51 32.49 -31.66
N TYR A 893 8.27 33.56 -31.46
CA TYR A 893 9.06 34.12 -32.56
C TYR A 893 10.34 33.32 -32.80
N PHE A 894 10.76 33.22 -34.05
CA PHE A 894 12.10 32.72 -34.38
C PHE A 894 13.18 33.59 -33.73
N GLY A 895 14.07 32.96 -32.95
CA GLY A 895 15.10 33.61 -32.16
C GLY A 895 14.64 34.10 -30.79
N GLU A 896 13.36 33.93 -30.43
CA GLU A 896 12.86 34.24 -29.08
C GLU A 896 13.24 33.13 -28.09
N ASP A 897 13.90 33.53 -27.01
CA ASP A 897 14.27 32.63 -25.93
C ASP A 897 13.12 32.51 -24.92
N GLY A 898 12.80 31.29 -24.49
CA GLY A 898 12.00 31.06 -23.30
C GLY A 898 10.67 30.34 -23.50
N PHE A 899 10.37 29.82 -24.69
CA PHE A 899 9.24 28.87 -24.80
C PHE A 899 9.58 27.60 -24.01
N THR A 900 8.60 27.05 -23.29
CA THR A 900 8.87 26.07 -22.22
C THR A 900 8.25 24.73 -22.55
N THR A 901 8.99 23.64 -22.37
CA THR A 901 8.43 22.29 -22.26
C THR A 901 8.41 21.88 -20.80
N ALA A 902 7.25 21.46 -20.30
CA ALA A 902 7.10 20.88 -18.97
C ALA A 902 6.62 19.43 -19.09
N PHE A 903 7.22 18.52 -18.35
CA PHE A 903 6.88 17.09 -18.38
C PHE A 903 7.28 16.40 -17.08
N THR A 904 6.74 15.21 -16.82
CA THR A 904 7.16 14.34 -15.72
C THR A 904 8.03 13.23 -16.26
N LEU A 905 9.21 13.10 -15.69
CA LEU A 905 10.17 12.05 -15.96
C LEU A 905 10.07 10.96 -14.89
N THR A 906 9.92 9.71 -15.28
CA THR A 906 9.82 8.57 -14.36
C THR A 906 10.94 7.58 -14.66
N ALA A 907 11.79 7.29 -13.67
CA ALA A 907 12.76 6.20 -13.72
C ALA A 907 12.02 4.87 -13.54
N GLN A 908 12.20 3.95 -14.49
CA GLN A 908 11.44 2.72 -14.54
C GLN A 908 12.33 1.47 -14.52
N ASN A 909 11.80 0.41 -13.92
CA ASN A 909 12.33 -0.94 -14.03
C ASN A 909 12.00 -1.54 -15.41
N LEU A 910 12.52 -2.74 -15.68
CA LEU A 910 12.40 -3.39 -16.99
C LEU A 910 10.92 -3.60 -17.41
N THR A 911 10.03 -3.84 -16.45
CA THR A 911 8.58 -4.04 -16.67
C THR A 911 7.78 -2.74 -16.77
N GLY A 912 8.41 -1.57 -16.58
CA GLY A 912 7.75 -0.25 -16.65
C GLY A 912 7.20 0.28 -15.32
N GLY A 913 7.42 -0.42 -14.20
CA GLY A 913 7.11 0.10 -12.87
C GLY A 913 8.12 1.15 -12.41
N THR A 914 7.68 2.15 -11.65
CA THR A 914 8.53 3.22 -11.10
C THR A 914 9.54 2.64 -10.11
N THR A 915 10.82 3.01 -10.24
CA THR A 915 11.86 2.69 -9.27
C THR A 915 11.94 3.78 -8.20
N SER A 916 11.20 3.59 -7.11
CA SER A 916 11.07 4.58 -6.02
C SER A 916 12.40 4.93 -5.37
N ASN A 917 13.39 4.03 -5.42
CA ASN A 917 14.72 4.27 -4.88
C ASN A 917 15.65 5.07 -5.79
N TYR A 918 15.21 5.47 -6.99
CA TYR A 918 15.96 6.39 -7.84
C TYR A 918 15.82 7.83 -7.32
N ARG A 919 16.67 8.18 -6.36
CA ARG A 919 16.71 9.47 -5.67
C ARG A 919 18.11 9.74 -5.10
N ASP A 920 18.32 10.94 -4.55
CA ASP A 920 19.59 11.33 -3.92
C ASP A 920 20.79 11.01 -4.83
N ALA A 921 21.86 10.44 -4.28
CA ALA A 921 23.05 10.04 -5.03
C ALA A 921 22.82 8.88 -6.03
N PHE A 922 21.69 8.17 -5.95
CA PHE A 922 21.31 7.12 -6.90
C PHE A 922 20.61 7.67 -8.14
N ALA A 923 20.04 8.89 -8.08
CA ALA A 923 19.51 9.57 -9.24
C ALA A 923 20.67 10.21 -10.04
N LYS A 924 21.11 9.53 -11.10
CA LYS A 924 22.28 9.94 -11.90
C LYS A 924 21.94 10.96 -12.99
N LEU A 925 20.68 11.07 -13.37
CA LEU A 925 20.24 12.01 -14.40
C LEU A 925 20.26 13.43 -13.83
N ASP A 926 21.22 14.24 -14.30
CA ASP A 926 21.33 15.65 -13.95
C ASP A 926 20.19 16.45 -14.60
N LEU A 927 19.24 16.90 -13.79
CA LEU A 927 18.07 17.61 -14.28
C LEU A 927 18.40 19.02 -14.80
N ALA A 928 19.57 19.59 -14.49
CA ALA A 928 19.98 20.91 -14.95
C ALA A 928 20.76 20.89 -16.27
N LEU A 929 21.12 19.70 -16.78
CA LEU A 929 21.93 19.56 -17.99
C LEU A 929 21.07 19.22 -19.20
N TYR A 930 21.05 20.09 -20.23
CA TYR A 930 20.32 19.83 -21.48
C TYR A 930 20.73 18.50 -22.15
N GLY A 931 22.00 18.12 -22.03
CA GLY A 931 22.53 16.87 -22.58
C GLY A 931 21.86 15.60 -22.04
N SER A 932 21.29 15.65 -20.83
CA SER A 932 20.62 14.51 -20.19
C SER A 932 19.26 14.16 -20.81
N TYR A 933 18.69 15.05 -21.62
CA TYR A 933 17.34 14.90 -22.17
C TYR A 933 17.31 14.54 -23.65
N GLY A 934 18.41 14.73 -24.39
CA GLY A 934 18.44 14.46 -25.83
C GLY A 934 17.35 15.20 -26.61
N PHE A 935 17.12 16.48 -26.31
CA PHE A 935 16.06 17.26 -26.97
C PHE A 935 16.31 17.37 -28.47
N SER A 936 15.26 17.18 -29.27
CA SER A 936 15.32 17.38 -30.72
C SER A 936 14.04 18.04 -31.23
N ALA A 937 14.14 18.72 -32.38
CA ALA A 937 13.00 19.29 -33.08
C ALA A 937 12.99 18.81 -34.53
N ALA A 938 11.82 18.37 -35.00
CA ALA A 938 11.63 17.97 -36.39
C ALA A 938 11.28 19.17 -37.27
N THR A 939 11.59 19.07 -38.57
CA THR A 939 11.06 19.98 -39.62
C THR A 939 11.39 21.47 -39.43
N LEU A 940 12.63 21.79 -39.01
CA LEU A 940 13.08 23.17 -38.93
C LEU A 940 13.49 23.73 -40.31
N PRO A 941 13.22 25.02 -40.60
CA PRO A 941 13.69 25.66 -41.83
C PRO A 941 15.22 25.76 -41.90
N ALA A 942 15.75 25.91 -43.12
CA ALA A 942 17.19 26.05 -43.33
C ALA A 942 17.79 27.19 -42.50
N GLY A 943 18.96 26.94 -41.91
CA GLY A 943 19.65 27.88 -41.02
C GLY A 943 19.09 27.97 -39.60
N SER A 944 18.03 27.24 -39.26
CA SER A 944 17.47 27.19 -37.90
C SER A 944 17.94 25.94 -37.14
N SER A 945 18.16 26.08 -35.83
CA SER A 945 18.52 24.99 -34.92
C SER A 945 17.85 25.18 -33.56
N LEU A 946 17.51 24.06 -32.91
CA LEU A 946 17.08 24.04 -31.51
C LEU A 946 18.30 24.20 -30.60
N SER A 947 18.20 25.09 -29.61
CA SER A 947 19.18 25.25 -28.55
C SER A 947 18.49 25.40 -27.20
N GLY A 948 19.20 25.04 -26.13
CA GLY A 948 18.76 25.33 -24.77
C GLY A 948 18.73 26.83 -24.51
N SER A 949 17.81 27.26 -23.66
CA SER A 949 17.76 28.63 -23.15
C SER A 949 19.01 28.95 -22.31
N ALA A 950 19.28 30.24 -22.11
CA ALA A 950 20.23 30.69 -21.09
C ALA A 950 19.79 30.27 -19.67
N THR A 951 18.50 29.98 -19.47
CA THR A 951 17.99 29.37 -18.24
C THR A 951 18.11 27.84 -18.35
N ALA A 952 18.87 27.22 -17.45
CA ALA A 952 18.96 25.76 -17.36
C ALA A 952 17.58 25.13 -17.06
N PRO A 953 17.35 23.86 -17.44
CA PRO A 953 16.16 23.15 -17.01
C PRO A 953 16.14 23.01 -15.49
N SER A 954 14.95 22.91 -14.93
CA SER A 954 14.74 22.77 -13.49
C SER A 954 13.88 21.56 -13.17
N GLY A 955 14.16 20.89 -12.06
CA GLY A 955 13.37 19.80 -11.52
C GLY A 955 14.07 19.18 -10.30
N SER A 956 13.40 18.26 -9.63
CA SER A 956 13.96 17.49 -8.52
C SER A 956 13.44 16.07 -8.54
N TRP A 957 14.34 15.09 -8.40
CA TRP A 957 13.96 13.69 -8.23
C TRP A 957 13.32 13.46 -6.86
N THR A 958 12.14 12.86 -6.85
CA THR A 958 11.43 12.36 -5.67
C THR A 958 10.86 11.00 -5.99
N ASN A 959 11.29 9.98 -5.25
CA ASN A 959 10.82 8.60 -5.40
C ASN A 959 10.77 8.09 -6.84
N GLY A 960 11.84 8.30 -7.62
CA GLY A 960 11.91 7.86 -9.00
C GLY A 960 11.14 8.71 -10.01
N GLU A 961 10.57 9.84 -9.62
CA GLU A 961 9.90 10.79 -10.51
C GLU A 961 10.48 12.20 -10.39
N ALA A 962 10.51 12.94 -11.49
CA ALA A 962 10.92 14.35 -11.52
C ALA A 962 10.02 15.14 -12.45
N THR A 963 9.38 16.19 -11.94
CA THR A 963 8.76 17.21 -12.81
C THR A 963 9.84 18.13 -13.34
N VAL A 964 9.95 18.19 -14.66
CA VAL A 964 10.97 18.94 -15.39
C VAL A 964 10.32 20.10 -16.14
N ALA A 965 10.91 21.27 -16.04
CA ALA A 965 10.63 22.40 -16.91
C ALA A 965 11.92 22.82 -17.63
N ALA A 966 11.91 22.79 -18.96
CA ALA A 966 13.04 23.20 -19.80
C ALA A 966 12.60 24.32 -20.74
N LYS A 967 13.44 25.35 -20.86
CA LYS A 967 13.21 26.47 -21.78
C LYS A 967 14.04 26.28 -23.04
N HIS A 968 13.50 26.70 -24.17
CA HIS A 968 14.11 26.46 -25.46
C HIS A 968 14.15 27.74 -26.27
N GLN A 969 15.06 27.74 -27.24
CA GLN A 969 15.15 28.73 -28.29
C GLN A 969 15.31 28.00 -29.62
N ILE A 970 14.66 28.49 -30.67
CA ILE A 970 14.94 28.06 -32.04
C ILE A 970 15.47 29.27 -32.78
N SER A 971 16.69 29.15 -33.32
CA SER A 971 17.37 30.25 -34.00
C SER A 971 16.60 30.72 -35.23
N ARG A 972 16.86 31.96 -35.65
CA ARG A 972 16.16 32.58 -36.78
C ARG A 972 16.67 32.02 -38.11
N PRO A 973 15.77 31.64 -39.05
CA PRO A 973 16.19 31.16 -40.36
C PRO A 973 16.84 32.26 -41.19
N THR A 974 17.62 31.84 -42.18
CA THR A 974 18.32 32.75 -43.11
C THR A 974 17.33 33.51 -44.00
N ASP A 975 16.28 32.83 -44.46
CA ASP A 975 15.26 33.39 -45.35
C ASP A 975 13.94 33.67 -44.63
N LEU A 976 13.15 34.60 -45.20
CA LEU A 976 11.78 34.85 -44.74
C LEU A 976 10.97 33.56 -44.84
N THR A 977 10.46 33.12 -43.69
CA THR A 977 9.76 31.84 -43.58
C THR A 977 8.34 32.06 -43.07
N ALA A 978 7.37 31.39 -43.69
CA ALA A 978 5.98 31.37 -43.24
C ALA A 978 5.85 30.70 -41.85
N PRO A 979 4.72 30.84 -41.13
CA PRO A 979 4.53 30.18 -39.85
C PRO A 979 4.80 28.67 -39.93
N THR A 980 5.68 28.17 -39.07
CA THR A 980 6.14 26.78 -39.09
C THR A 980 5.85 26.10 -37.76
N SER A 981 5.24 24.92 -37.77
CA SER A 981 5.04 24.13 -36.54
C SER A 981 6.30 23.35 -36.22
N ALA A 982 6.88 23.56 -35.04
CA ALA A 982 8.02 22.80 -34.54
C ALA A 982 7.56 21.85 -33.44
N ALA A 983 7.66 20.54 -33.70
CA ALA A 983 7.39 19.49 -32.72
C ALA A 983 8.68 19.09 -32.02
N LEU A 984 8.66 19.09 -30.68
CA LEU A 984 9.82 18.73 -29.85
C LEU A 984 9.68 17.32 -29.29
N THR A 985 10.81 16.63 -29.17
CA THR A 985 10.93 15.34 -28.49
C THR A 985 12.07 15.35 -27.48
N ALA A 986 12.05 14.42 -26.52
CA ALA A 986 13.15 14.12 -25.61
C ALA A 986 13.41 12.62 -25.51
N ALA A 987 14.67 12.24 -25.37
CA ALA A 987 15.18 10.89 -25.15
C ALA A 987 16.12 10.87 -23.92
N PRO A 988 15.57 10.86 -22.69
CA PRO A 988 16.36 10.99 -21.47
C PRO A 988 17.31 9.82 -21.23
N ASN A 989 18.52 10.15 -20.75
CA ASN A 989 19.57 9.20 -20.41
C ASN A 989 20.47 9.77 -19.30
N ASP A 990 20.86 8.92 -18.36
CA ASP A 990 21.67 9.28 -17.19
C ASP A 990 23.14 8.83 -17.26
N GLY A 991 23.56 8.33 -18.43
CA GLY A 991 24.88 7.75 -18.69
C GLY A 991 25.04 6.30 -18.22
N GLU A 992 24.11 5.76 -17.41
CA GLU A 992 24.19 4.40 -16.86
C GLU A 992 23.21 3.44 -17.54
N VAL A 993 22.06 3.94 -18.00
CA VAL A 993 21.10 3.18 -18.77
C VAL A 993 21.68 2.80 -20.14
N PRO A 994 21.84 1.50 -20.46
CA PRO A 994 22.59 1.03 -21.63
C PRO A 994 21.91 1.34 -22.98
N VAL A 995 20.59 1.56 -23.00
CA VAL A 995 19.85 1.96 -24.19
C VAL A 995 19.08 3.24 -23.88
N ALA A 996 19.34 4.31 -24.62
CA ALA A 996 18.58 5.55 -24.47
C ALA A 996 17.09 5.29 -24.64
N SER A 997 16.28 5.91 -23.79
CA SER A 997 14.82 5.81 -23.89
C SER A 997 14.37 6.28 -25.27
N PRO A 998 13.34 5.65 -25.88
CA PRO A 998 12.84 6.11 -27.17
C PRO A 998 12.44 7.58 -27.09
N ALA A 999 12.63 8.32 -28.18
CA ALA A 999 12.27 9.74 -28.23
C ALA A 999 10.75 9.91 -28.03
N MET A 1000 10.36 10.68 -27.02
CA MET A 1000 8.96 10.93 -26.65
C MET A 1000 8.56 12.36 -26.98
N ALA A 1001 7.34 12.55 -27.48
CA ALA A 1001 6.82 13.86 -27.89
C ALA A 1001 6.53 14.77 -26.68
N LEU A 1002 6.93 16.04 -26.77
CA LEU A 1002 6.72 17.04 -25.74
C LEU A 1002 5.63 18.06 -26.09
N GLY A 1003 5.22 18.08 -27.36
CA GLY A 1003 4.27 19.04 -27.91
C GLY A 1003 4.88 19.84 -29.06
N SER A 1004 4.16 20.86 -29.53
CA SER A 1004 4.59 21.70 -30.64
C SER A 1004 4.26 23.18 -30.41
N THR A 1005 5.05 24.07 -31.00
CA THR A 1005 4.75 25.51 -31.08
C THR A 1005 4.77 25.98 -32.53
N THR A 1006 3.92 26.95 -32.85
CA THR A 1006 4.00 27.68 -34.12
C THR A 1006 5.05 28.79 -34.02
N LEU A 1007 6.09 28.68 -34.83
CA LEU A 1007 7.15 29.66 -34.98
C LEU A 1007 6.77 30.72 -36.01
N ARG A 1008 6.92 32.00 -35.67
CA ARG A 1008 6.66 33.14 -36.56
C ARG A 1008 7.95 33.91 -36.85
N TYR A 1009 8.18 34.27 -38.11
CA TYR A 1009 9.26 35.18 -38.49
C TYR A 1009 8.80 36.62 -38.24
N GLY A 1010 9.18 37.20 -37.11
CA GLY A 1010 8.64 38.47 -36.61
C GLY A 1010 9.48 39.71 -36.91
N ARG A 1011 8.83 40.87 -36.94
CA ARG A 1011 9.47 42.19 -36.85
C ARG A 1011 8.57 43.20 -36.14
N LEU A 1012 9.14 44.26 -35.58
CA LEU A 1012 8.39 45.41 -35.09
C LEU A 1012 8.51 46.56 -36.11
N GLN A 1013 7.41 47.17 -36.53
CA GLN A 1013 7.37 48.28 -37.48
C GLN A 1013 6.87 49.56 -36.80
N LEU A 1014 7.59 50.66 -36.99
CA LEU A 1014 7.19 52.01 -36.60
C LEU A 1014 6.87 52.83 -37.86
N LEU A 1015 5.78 53.60 -37.84
CA LEU A 1015 5.41 54.54 -38.91
C LEU A 1015 5.51 55.99 -38.42
N ASN A 1016 5.75 56.91 -39.35
CA ASN A 1016 5.74 58.34 -39.08
C ASN A 1016 4.31 58.83 -38.75
N ALA A 1017 4.19 59.88 -37.95
CA ALA A 1017 2.92 60.55 -37.66
C ALA A 1017 3.05 62.08 -37.64
N TYR A 1018 1.96 62.75 -37.95
CA TYR A 1018 1.88 64.21 -38.09
C TYR A 1018 0.59 64.72 -37.44
N GLY A 1019 0.66 65.82 -36.69
CA GLY A 1019 -0.51 66.40 -36.02
C GLY A 1019 -0.31 67.83 -35.52
N SER A 1020 -1.32 68.35 -34.82
CA SER A 1020 -1.21 69.65 -34.13
C SER A 1020 -0.44 69.49 -32.82
N GLU A 1021 0.36 70.51 -32.50
CA GLU A 1021 0.99 70.76 -31.21
C GLU A 1021 -0.01 70.86 -30.04
N LEU A 1022 -1.30 71.02 -30.31
CA LEU A 1022 -2.35 71.14 -29.30
C LEU A 1022 -3.04 69.80 -28.94
N LEU A 1023 -2.70 68.71 -29.61
CA LEU A 1023 -3.32 67.39 -29.43
C LEU A 1023 -2.26 66.31 -29.18
N ASP A 1024 -2.64 65.29 -28.40
CA ASP A 1024 -1.82 64.09 -28.26
C ASP A 1024 -1.71 63.39 -29.62
N LEU A 1025 -0.50 62.91 -29.96
CA LEU A 1025 -0.20 62.32 -31.26
C LEU A 1025 -0.01 60.80 -31.14
N PRO A 1026 -0.95 59.96 -31.61
CA PRO A 1026 -0.77 58.53 -31.69
C PRO A 1026 0.14 58.15 -32.87
N LEU A 1027 1.04 57.17 -32.66
CA LEU A 1027 1.91 56.58 -33.67
C LEU A 1027 1.63 55.08 -33.79
N THR A 1028 1.63 54.58 -35.02
CA THR A 1028 1.48 53.15 -35.28
C THR A 1028 2.80 52.43 -35.04
N LEU A 1029 2.90 51.74 -33.90
CA LEU A 1029 4.00 50.84 -33.57
C LEU A 1029 3.45 49.41 -33.45
N ARG A 1030 3.64 48.60 -34.49
CA ARG A 1030 2.98 47.29 -34.60
C ARG A 1030 3.94 46.12 -34.82
N ALA A 1031 3.66 44.99 -34.19
CA ALA A 1031 4.29 43.72 -34.47
C ALA A 1031 3.74 43.13 -35.78
N GLN A 1032 4.63 42.63 -36.62
CA GLN A 1032 4.33 41.96 -37.88
C GLN A 1032 4.99 40.59 -37.94
N TYR A 1033 4.45 39.72 -38.78
CA TYR A 1033 5.11 38.47 -39.17
C TYR A 1033 5.00 38.22 -40.67
N TRP A 1034 5.94 37.46 -41.22
CA TRP A 1034 5.88 37.02 -42.61
C TRP A 1034 4.88 35.87 -42.75
N ASN A 1035 3.81 36.05 -43.52
CA ASN A 1035 2.78 35.02 -43.71
C ASN A 1035 3.07 34.05 -44.87
N GLY A 1036 4.19 34.23 -45.57
CA GLY A 1036 4.58 33.47 -46.77
C GLY A 1036 4.62 34.31 -48.04
N SER A 1037 3.85 35.40 -48.12
CA SER A 1037 3.78 36.28 -49.28
C SER A 1037 3.95 37.77 -48.96
N ALA A 1038 3.57 38.20 -47.75
CA ALA A 1038 3.68 39.58 -47.31
C ALA A 1038 3.85 39.69 -45.78
N TRP A 1039 4.16 40.91 -45.33
CA TRP A 1039 4.16 41.25 -43.91
C TRP A 1039 2.73 41.52 -43.42
N GLY A 1040 2.21 40.63 -42.57
CA GLY A 1040 0.92 40.77 -41.90
C GLY A 1040 1.08 41.32 -40.48
N MET A 1041 0.03 41.95 -39.94
CA MET A 1041 0.00 42.35 -38.52
C MET A 1041 -0.14 41.12 -37.63
N ASN A 1042 0.66 41.04 -36.55
CA ASN A 1042 0.54 39.99 -35.56
C ASN A 1042 -0.48 40.38 -34.48
N SER A 1043 -1.77 40.29 -34.81
CA SER A 1043 -2.86 40.63 -33.87
C SER A 1043 -2.94 39.71 -32.65
N ASP A 1044 -2.25 38.57 -32.67
CA ASP A 1044 -2.21 37.63 -31.55
C ASP A 1044 -1.18 38.04 -30.49
N ASP A 1045 -0.26 38.96 -30.81
CA ASP A 1045 0.77 39.38 -29.88
C ASP A 1045 0.20 40.33 -28.83
N SER A 1046 0.05 39.79 -27.62
CA SER A 1046 -0.22 40.55 -26.40
C SER A 1046 0.79 40.29 -25.28
N CYS A 1047 1.90 39.62 -25.63
CA CYS A 1047 2.89 39.14 -24.68
C CYS A 1047 4.17 39.98 -24.75
N THR A 1048 4.51 40.47 -25.93
CA THR A 1048 5.69 41.31 -26.16
C THR A 1048 5.57 42.60 -25.36
N ALA A 1049 6.46 42.79 -24.38
CA ALA A 1049 6.56 44.05 -23.66
C ALA A 1049 7.35 45.08 -24.48
N ILE A 1050 6.89 46.33 -24.53
CA ILE A 1050 7.59 47.43 -25.19
C ILE A 1050 7.68 48.57 -24.19
N SER A 1051 8.89 49.10 -24.01
CA SER A 1051 9.11 50.30 -23.17
C SER A 1051 8.88 51.55 -24.01
N ALA A 1052 8.29 52.58 -23.42
CA ALA A 1052 8.20 53.89 -24.05
C ALA A 1052 9.62 54.47 -24.24
N PRO A 1053 9.94 55.05 -25.41
CA PRO A 1053 11.22 55.72 -25.63
C PRO A 1053 11.31 57.01 -24.82
N THR A 1054 12.52 57.39 -24.38
CA THR A 1054 12.77 58.61 -23.59
C THR A 1054 13.89 59.44 -24.21
N SER A 1055 14.01 60.70 -23.80
CA SER A 1055 15.12 61.57 -24.23
C SER A 1055 16.47 60.92 -23.94
N GLY A 1056 17.31 60.78 -24.98
CA GLY A 1056 18.62 60.10 -24.88
C GLY A 1056 18.57 58.57 -24.93
N SER A 1057 17.38 57.97 -24.91
CA SER A 1057 17.17 56.52 -25.10
C SER A 1057 15.96 56.28 -25.99
N GLY A 1058 16.17 56.37 -27.30
CA GLY A 1058 15.15 56.16 -28.31
C GLY A 1058 14.43 57.42 -28.81
N LEU A 1059 14.61 58.59 -28.18
CA LEU A 1059 14.18 59.89 -28.73
C LEU A 1059 15.37 60.79 -29.04
N THR A 1060 15.39 61.35 -30.24
CA THR A 1060 16.39 62.30 -30.73
C THR A 1060 15.72 63.63 -31.08
N PHE A 1061 16.03 64.66 -30.30
CA PHE A 1061 15.60 66.04 -30.55
C PHE A 1061 16.71 66.81 -31.28
N TYR A 1062 16.33 67.73 -32.16
CA TYR A 1062 17.26 68.57 -32.93
C TYR A 1062 17.23 70.01 -32.41
N PRO A 1063 18.33 70.78 -32.50
CA PRO A 1063 18.41 72.13 -31.96
C PRO A 1063 17.35 73.08 -32.54
N GLU A 1064 16.83 73.97 -31.70
CA GLU A 1064 15.88 75.02 -32.10
C GLU A 1064 16.52 76.02 -33.07
N VAL A 1065 15.83 76.38 -34.15
CA VAL A 1065 16.25 77.47 -35.04
C VAL A 1065 15.72 78.79 -34.48
N ALA A 1066 16.54 79.84 -34.46
CA ALA A 1066 16.23 81.15 -33.91
C ALA A 1066 14.82 81.66 -34.27
N THR A 1067 14.16 82.31 -33.29
CA THR A 1067 12.80 82.86 -33.37
C THR A 1067 12.54 83.62 -34.68
N GLY A 1068 11.63 83.11 -35.53
CA GLY A 1068 11.19 83.75 -36.78
C GLY A 1068 11.53 83.03 -38.09
N ALA A 1069 12.25 81.90 -38.06
CA ALA A 1069 12.53 81.06 -39.23
C ALA A 1069 11.67 79.77 -39.24
N PRO A 1070 11.32 79.19 -40.40
CA PRO A 1070 10.72 77.85 -40.45
C PRO A 1070 11.74 76.81 -39.94
N GLY A 1071 11.53 76.27 -38.74
CA GLY A 1071 12.46 75.36 -38.06
C GLY A 1071 11.78 74.45 -37.03
N ASN A 1072 12.57 73.58 -36.39
CA ASN A 1072 12.11 72.70 -35.31
C ASN A 1072 12.03 73.47 -33.99
N HIS A 1073 10.84 73.80 -33.49
CA HIS A 1073 10.60 74.45 -32.19
C HIS A 1073 10.12 73.45 -31.12
N LEU A 1074 10.50 72.17 -31.23
CA LEU A 1074 10.17 71.15 -30.24
C LEU A 1074 11.42 70.80 -29.43
N SER A 1075 11.42 71.14 -28.14
CA SER A 1075 12.50 70.87 -27.20
C SER A 1075 12.27 69.59 -26.37
N ALA A 1076 13.34 69.10 -25.74
CA ALA A 1076 13.23 67.94 -24.85
C ALA A 1076 12.37 68.30 -23.62
N ALA A 1077 11.46 67.40 -23.24
CA ALA A 1077 10.46 67.53 -22.15
C ALA A 1077 9.17 68.30 -22.49
N GLU A 1078 9.05 68.91 -23.67
CA GLU A 1078 7.76 69.48 -24.13
C GLU A 1078 6.76 68.39 -24.53
N THR A 1079 7.25 67.23 -24.94
CA THR A 1079 6.43 66.05 -25.21
C THR A 1079 7.01 64.80 -24.56
N THR A 1080 6.13 63.90 -24.13
CA THR A 1080 6.49 62.62 -23.51
C THR A 1080 5.86 61.47 -24.27
N ALA A 1081 6.65 60.45 -24.61
CA ALA A 1081 6.13 59.22 -25.20
C ALA A 1081 5.55 58.31 -24.11
N THR A 1082 4.42 57.69 -24.43
CA THR A 1082 3.72 56.70 -23.61
C THR A 1082 3.37 55.51 -24.51
N VAL A 1083 3.25 54.33 -23.92
CA VAL A 1083 2.74 53.11 -24.57
C VAL A 1083 1.50 52.65 -23.81
N ASN A 1084 0.89 51.55 -24.24
CA ASN A 1084 -0.19 50.91 -23.50
C ASN A 1084 0.12 50.80 -22.00
N VAL A 1085 -0.91 51.02 -21.17
CA VAL A 1085 -0.80 51.01 -19.70
C VAL A 1085 -0.27 49.69 -19.13
N THR A 1086 -0.39 48.59 -19.86
CA THR A 1086 0.14 47.27 -19.50
C THR A 1086 1.63 47.11 -19.82
N GLY A 1087 2.24 48.04 -20.56
CA GLY A 1087 3.61 47.95 -21.08
C GLY A 1087 3.79 46.84 -22.12
N LYS A 1088 2.71 46.22 -22.59
CA LYS A 1088 2.70 45.14 -23.60
C LYS A 1088 1.93 45.57 -24.84
N LEU A 1089 2.21 44.90 -25.95
CA LEU A 1089 1.37 45.01 -27.13
C LEU A 1089 -0.08 44.63 -26.78
N ALA A 1090 -1.04 45.30 -27.42
CA ALA A 1090 -2.45 44.99 -27.37
C ALA A 1090 -2.88 44.73 -28.81
N SER A 1091 -3.23 43.47 -29.11
CA SER A 1091 -3.50 43.01 -30.47
C SER A 1091 -2.40 43.39 -31.47
N GLY A 1092 -1.13 43.23 -31.07
CA GLY A 1092 0.03 43.57 -31.89
C GLY A 1092 0.39 45.04 -31.96
N ASP A 1093 -0.31 45.96 -31.29
CA ASP A 1093 -0.01 47.40 -31.28
C ASP A 1093 0.50 47.86 -29.89
N ALA A 1094 1.57 48.64 -29.86
CA ALA A 1094 2.13 49.17 -28.62
C ALA A 1094 1.34 50.36 -28.04
N GLY A 1095 0.41 50.95 -28.80
CA GLY A 1095 -0.34 52.14 -28.41
C GLY A 1095 0.57 53.34 -28.17
N LEU A 1096 1.64 53.47 -28.95
CA LEU A 1096 2.62 54.55 -28.79
C LEU A 1096 1.94 55.90 -29.01
N ARG A 1097 2.02 56.78 -28.01
CA ARG A 1097 1.42 58.12 -28.05
C ARG A 1097 2.33 59.15 -27.42
N PHE A 1098 2.44 60.30 -28.06
CA PHE A 1098 3.11 61.46 -27.51
C PHE A 1098 2.10 62.44 -26.93
N SER A 1099 2.41 63.01 -25.76
CA SER A 1099 1.61 64.10 -25.19
C SER A 1099 1.69 65.35 -26.05
N LYS A 1100 0.61 66.14 -26.10
CA LYS A 1100 0.61 67.44 -26.78
C LYS A 1100 1.77 68.35 -26.29
N PRO A 1101 2.58 68.92 -27.19
CA PRO A 1101 3.64 69.87 -26.84
C PRO A 1101 3.15 71.20 -26.25
N GLY A 1102 1.98 71.68 -26.67
CA GLY A 1102 1.47 73.01 -26.31
C GLY A 1102 1.67 74.06 -27.40
N SER A 1103 0.97 75.19 -27.27
CA SER A 1103 1.00 76.28 -28.26
C SER A 1103 2.40 76.87 -28.40
N GLY A 1104 2.91 76.99 -29.63
CA GLY A 1104 4.24 77.53 -29.93
C GLY A 1104 5.34 76.47 -30.08
N ASN A 1105 5.08 75.23 -29.68
CA ASN A 1105 6.06 74.13 -29.68
C ASN A 1105 5.89 73.23 -30.93
N SER A 1106 5.97 73.84 -32.13
CA SER A 1106 5.84 73.14 -33.41
C SER A 1106 7.17 72.57 -33.89
N GLY A 1107 7.23 71.34 -34.36
CA GLY A 1107 8.51 70.72 -34.69
C GLY A 1107 8.44 69.22 -34.92
N TYR A 1108 9.56 68.53 -34.80
CA TYR A 1108 9.61 67.06 -34.93
C TYR A 1108 10.63 66.42 -33.98
N VAL A 1109 10.39 65.14 -33.66
CA VAL A 1109 11.29 64.28 -32.91
C VAL A 1109 11.49 62.96 -33.65
N ASP A 1110 12.73 62.50 -33.75
CA ASP A 1110 13.06 61.18 -34.31
C ASP A 1110 13.06 60.12 -33.22
N ILE A 1111 12.54 58.95 -33.59
CA ILE A 1111 12.20 57.87 -32.68
C ILE A 1111 12.92 56.61 -33.14
N SER A 1112 13.51 55.88 -32.20
CA SER A 1112 14.08 54.55 -32.37
C SER A 1112 13.66 53.69 -31.19
N ILE A 1113 12.99 52.56 -31.44
CA ILE A 1113 12.54 51.68 -30.35
C ILE A 1113 13.66 50.72 -29.99
N PRO A 1114 14.23 50.77 -28.77
CA PRO A 1114 15.32 49.88 -28.39
C PRO A 1114 14.84 48.43 -28.22
N LEU A 1115 15.41 47.50 -29.00
CA LEU A 1115 15.03 46.07 -28.98
C LEU A 1115 16.15 45.15 -28.49
N ALA A 1116 17.08 45.63 -27.66
CA ALA A 1116 18.20 44.81 -27.15
C ALA A 1116 17.75 43.53 -26.41
N ALA A 1117 16.62 43.59 -25.69
CA ALA A 1117 16.01 42.44 -25.03
C ALA A 1117 15.12 41.59 -25.95
N ARG A 1118 14.91 42.02 -27.20
CA ARG A 1118 14.01 41.42 -28.20
C ARG A 1118 14.63 41.45 -29.61
N PRO A 1119 15.88 40.98 -29.78
CA PRO A 1119 16.58 41.05 -31.06
C PRO A 1119 15.82 40.31 -32.18
N TRP A 1120 14.97 39.34 -31.84
CA TRP A 1120 14.08 38.63 -32.76
C TRP A 1120 12.99 39.50 -33.40
N LEU A 1121 12.80 40.75 -32.99
CA LEU A 1121 11.89 41.70 -33.64
C LEU A 1121 12.62 42.78 -34.45
N GLN A 1122 13.95 42.77 -34.47
CA GLN A 1122 14.73 43.66 -35.33
C GLN A 1122 14.65 43.21 -36.80
N PHE A 1123 14.81 44.16 -37.72
CA PHE A 1123 14.72 43.89 -39.16
C PHE A 1123 15.70 44.75 -39.97
N PRO A 1124 16.32 44.21 -41.04
CA PRO A 1124 17.16 45.00 -41.93
C PRO A 1124 16.29 45.85 -42.89
N TRP A 1125 16.04 47.10 -42.52
CA TRP A 1125 15.17 48.05 -43.24
C TRP A 1125 15.75 48.60 -44.57
N GLY A 1126 16.47 47.78 -45.35
CA GLY A 1126 16.95 48.16 -46.69
C GLY A 1126 18.35 48.78 -46.75
N ILE A 1127 19.18 48.66 -45.70
CA ILE A 1127 20.61 48.99 -45.76
C ILE A 1127 21.40 47.70 -46.06
N SER A 1128 22.27 47.79 -47.06
CA SER A 1128 23.11 46.74 -47.70
C SER A 1128 23.46 45.50 -46.86
N VAL A 1129 23.51 44.36 -47.57
CA VAL A 1129 23.76 42.94 -47.20
C VAL A 1129 25.03 42.65 -46.38
N VAL A 1130 25.75 43.68 -45.91
CA VAL A 1130 27.05 43.56 -45.23
C VAL A 1130 26.92 43.61 -43.70
N ASN A 1131 25.72 43.83 -43.16
CA ASN A 1131 25.47 43.81 -41.72
C ASN A 1131 24.24 42.93 -41.41
N PRO A 1132 24.42 41.65 -41.01
CA PRO A 1132 23.30 40.73 -40.71
C PRO A 1132 22.57 41.05 -39.41
N THR A 1133 22.98 42.13 -38.71
CA THR A 1133 22.35 42.57 -37.48
C THR A 1133 21.05 43.32 -37.81
N GLY A 1134 19.93 42.83 -37.28
CA GLY A 1134 18.66 43.52 -37.42
C GLY A 1134 18.75 44.93 -36.82
N LEU A 1135 18.06 45.90 -37.43
CA LEU A 1135 18.00 47.26 -36.92
C LEU A 1135 16.75 47.46 -36.05
N ASN A 1136 16.86 48.35 -35.06
CA ASN A 1136 15.71 48.87 -34.32
C ASN A 1136 14.76 49.62 -35.27
N PRO A 1137 13.43 49.54 -35.08
CA PRO A 1137 12.51 50.30 -35.92
C PRO A 1137 12.58 51.78 -35.57
N THR A 1138 12.59 52.62 -36.61
CA THR A 1138 12.69 54.07 -36.51
C THR A 1138 11.48 54.77 -37.16
N GLY A 1139 11.22 56.01 -36.74
CA GLY A 1139 10.15 56.84 -37.29
C GLY A 1139 10.23 58.27 -36.77
N ARG A 1140 9.35 59.16 -37.27
CA ARG A 1140 9.30 60.59 -36.90
C ARG A 1140 7.90 61.01 -36.45
N ALA A 1141 7.83 61.72 -35.33
CA ALA A 1141 6.63 62.43 -34.88
C ALA A 1141 6.76 63.93 -35.19
N THR A 1142 5.78 64.51 -35.88
CA THR A 1142 5.78 65.92 -36.29
C THR A 1142 4.55 66.66 -35.74
N PHE A 1143 4.75 67.83 -35.13
CA PHE A 1143 3.76 68.67 -34.48
C PHE A 1143 3.70 70.06 -35.12
N GLY A 1144 2.49 70.65 -35.23
CA GLY A 1144 2.28 71.99 -35.77
C GLY A 1144 1.87 72.06 -37.24
N ILE A 1145 1.41 70.95 -37.83
CA ILE A 1145 0.83 70.93 -39.18
C ILE A 1145 -0.71 71.06 -39.08
N TYR A 1146 -1.26 72.18 -39.54
CA TYR A 1146 -2.72 72.41 -39.59
C TYR A 1146 -3.39 71.55 -40.68
N ARG A 1147 -4.57 70.99 -40.40
CA ARG A 1147 -5.45 70.41 -41.45
C ARG A 1147 -5.91 71.53 -42.40
N SER A 1148 -5.25 71.70 -43.53
CA SER A 1148 -5.84 72.40 -44.68
C SER A 1148 -6.61 71.41 -45.56
N ARG A 1149 -7.59 71.91 -46.33
CA ARG A 1149 -8.25 71.14 -47.41
C ARG A 1149 -7.25 70.93 -48.57
N LEU A 1150 -6.34 69.98 -48.47
CA LEU A 1150 -5.55 69.48 -49.60
C LEU A 1150 -5.60 67.95 -49.65
N ILE A 1151 -6.00 67.41 -50.80
CA ILE A 1151 -6.36 65.99 -51.01
C ILE A 1151 -5.16 65.11 -51.41
N TYR A 1152 -3.95 65.65 -51.67
CA TYR A 1152 -2.76 64.81 -51.86
C TYR A 1152 -1.44 65.55 -51.61
N SER A 1153 -0.59 64.99 -50.76
CA SER A 1153 0.87 65.14 -50.83
C SER A 1153 1.45 63.72 -50.85
N ARG A 1154 2.11 63.35 -51.95
CA ARG A 1154 2.82 62.09 -52.08
C ARG A 1154 4.26 62.33 -51.66
N GLU A 1155 4.66 61.84 -50.49
CA GLU A 1155 6.06 61.54 -50.28
C GLU A 1155 6.39 60.27 -51.07
N ASN A 1156 7.31 60.43 -52.02
CA ASN A 1156 7.92 59.34 -52.75
C ASN A 1156 9.21 58.98 -51.99
N TYR A 1157 9.19 57.88 -51.24
CA TYR A 1157 10.40 57.19 -50.77
C TYR A 1157 10.21 55.69 -50.90
#